data_AF-A0A7W0EM60-F1
#
_entry.id   AF-A0A7W0EM60-F1
#
_cell.length_a   1.000
_cell.length_b   1.000
_cell.length_c   1.000
_cell.angle_alpha   90.00
_cell.angle_beta   90.00
_cell.angle_gamma   90.00
#
_symmetry.space_group_name_H-M   'P 1'
#
loop_
_entity.id
_entity.type
_entity.pdbx_description
1 polymer ?
#
loop_
_entity_poly.entity_id
_entity_poly.type
_entity_poly.pdbx_seq_one_letter_code
_entity_poly.pdbx_strand_id
1 'polypeptide(L)'
;MKRRAIAVVLAVFLGGGTARASVIDPPHDQTNGISCGTCHTYSMWWQYSPVDNLPDLTYGAIVNTLCMTCHDNSGSAPAVVGHSAAAIGSAKYHDGLWTEGCTVCHDPHLQSQLSYAATDGDQLYITRGTIVSVFSDADTTTFEYRLDRAVSPAWQDTASWSAKTGSGRGLHVVIDVGDNLMVFEIMSVQEVPDTLITVRGNFDPSMAGKSFGLIYGQLIRNQVQIPSGARRSVKFFDAATLFTAQDGTPLAGGPVDLRPDQLEPQGICQVCHTETKYYQPASGGHFQEPCRKCHQHESGFGHAGSGATGTGCESCHGHDSGWGGNGQLGKGTYQSHSTHTENDADDLRGPQLACDSCHNTAMFPSFKSGIDANGDGRISLAETDVCNSCHSPDGPFDGVNDSVVGAKANWRYNSLKSAGIYSGVTLAAGKEKWCVTCHDSGSSSIPAGSTYKPRDFAGNNATYGYYVSGHGAKVVECDGCHDLSVSHNFDGKRTYRAVLNNYRQGYRLKRMPDGSEPFLIPAANDGCGYRSDDFKLCFSCHAEQELLGHTKGDGTYECTVPAPLANQPSILTGFRNVSSAGYNGGLSDIPANIHWDHLVDIHSVFSMYPFWDSDLDGANDTKATCVTCHNPHGPAGVQMDPVSGEPLPTVRMTVKSLDIVTGEDATGSYGQFGPEMNSTRCFMCHFEPGPKYYRDAIPAFRSLSVSDRSMPATAMSGYTNERLVKVSFDVTTSDPAEMRLAEQMFTDETTGWISLPRTLTDPSRITEFAITSPNEGSKTIYAQIRNATGVSPVLNKSIVLDTIPPVVPENSLVAPNGGENWQVGTTQGIRYAQLAGSDVNLATCAITLDLSTDGGTTYPQRLPYVYCFWSPVNNWLVSNSPGQEAKIRMTVTDKAGNRGHDASDENFNIVP
;
A
#
# COMPACT_ATOMS: atom_id res chain seq x y z
N MET A 1 25.56 -83.55 -37.75
CA MET A 1 26.92 -83.25 -37.25
C MET A 1 26.81 -82.48 -35.93
N LYS A 2 27.60 -82.88 -34.92
CA LYS A 2 27.90 -82.17 -33.65
C LYS A 2 26.76 -81.96 -32.62
N ARG A 3 26.30 -83.08 -32.04
CA ARG A 3 25.63 -83.19 -30.72
C ARG A 3 26.64 -83.19 -29.54
N ARG A 4 27.66 -82.32 -29.55
CA ARG A 4 28.71 -82.31 -28.51
C ARG A 4 29.06 -80.87 -28.13
N ALA A 5 28.26 -80.26 -27.26
CA ALA A 5 28.64 -79.01 -26.55
C ALA A 5 27.73 -78.71 -25.33
N ILE A 6 26.46 -79.13 -25.35
CA ILE A 6 25.49 -78.76 -24.30
C ILE A 6 25.61 -79.58 -23.00
N ALA A 7 26.38 -80.67 -23.01
CA ALA A 7 26.54 -81.55 -21.83
C ALA A 7 27.58 -81.07 -20.80
N VAL A 8 28.29 -79.96 -21.04
CA VAL A 8 29.40 -79.52 -20.17
C VAL A 8 28.98 -78.47 -19.12
N VAL A 9 27.88 -77.71 -19.33
CA VAL A 9 27.46 -76.67 -18.38
C VAL A 9 26.52 -77.19 -17.29
N LEU A 10 25.72 -78.23 -17.58
CA LEU A 10 24.81 -78.82 -16.58
C LEU A 10 25.49 -79.84 -15.63
N ALA A 11 26.67 -80.35 -15.97
CA ALA A 11 27.36 -81.34 -15.14
C ALA A 11 28.19 -80.72 -13.99
N VAL A 12 28.35 -79.39 -13.94
CA VAL A 12 29.11 -78.71 -12.87
C VAL A 12 28.23 -78.36 -11.65
N PHE A 13 26.89 -78.37 -11.78
CA PHE A 13 25.99 -78.01 -10.66
C PHE A 13 25.39 -79.20 -9.88
N LEU A 14 25.68 -80.46 -10.26
CA LEU A 14 25.12 -81.65 -9.58
C LEU A 14 26.16 -82.51 -8.85
N GLY A 15 27.42 -82.06 -8.80
CA GLY A 15 28.38 -82.55 -7.81
C GLY A 15 28.31 -81.65 -6.58
N GLY A 16 28.21 -82.22 -5.38
CA GLY A 16 28.28 -81.52 -4.10
C GLY A 16 29.65 -80.85 -3.83
N GLY A 17 30.05 -79.96 -4.73
CA GLY A 17 31.09 -78.97 -4.48
C GLY A 17 30.45 -77.82 -3.73
N THR A 18 31.06 -77.45 -2.62
CA THR A 18 30.79 -76.21 -1.90
C THR A 18 30.81 -75.04 -2.89
N ALA A 19 29.62 -74.59 -3.31
CA ALA A 19 29.51 -73.33 -4.04
C ALA A 19 30.05 -72.26 -3.10
N ARG A 20 31.20 -71.66 -3.48
CA ARG A 20 31.86 -70.59 -2.75
C ARG A 20 30.83 -69.50 -2.39
N ALA A 21 30.97 -68.88 -1.24
CA ALA A 21 30.10 -67.82 -0.69
C ALA A 21 30.02 -66.53 -1.56
N SER A 22 30.33 -66.60 -2.86
CA SER A 22 30.76 -65.48 -3.72
C SER A 22 29.78 -65.09 -4.83
N VAL A 23 28.52 -65.57 -4.84
CA VAL A 23 27.58 -65.32 -5.96
C VAL A 23 26.32 -64.55 -5.55
N ILE A 24 26.06 -64.40 -4.24
CA ILE A 24 24.92 -63.64 -3.71
C ILE A 24 25.47 -62.64 -2.69
N ASP A 25 24.88 -61.45 -2.62
CA ASP A 25 25.39 -60.36 -1.77
C ASP A 25 24.88 -60.51 -0.32
N PRO A 26 25.73 -60.41 0.72
CA PRO A 26 25.28 -60.42 2.10
C PRO A 26 24.27 -59.30 2.40
N PRO A 27 23.18 -59.54 3.17
CA PRO A 27 22.91 -60.74 3.96
C PRO A 27 22.16 -61.84 3.20
N HIS A 28 21.87 -61.70 1.90
CA HIS A 28 21.07 -62.66 1.13
C HIS A 28 21.85 -63.86 0.62
N ASP A 29 22.91 -64.24 1.32
CA ASP A 29 23.80 -65.33 0.94
C ASP A 29 23.72 -66.51 1.90
N GLN A 30 24.59 -67.48 1.68
CA GLN A 30 24.62 -68.73 2.44
C GLN A 30 24.94 -68.51 3.92
N THR A 31 25.52 -67.37 4.28
CA THR A 31 25.81 -67.01 5.68
C THR A 31 24.53 -66.83 6.51
N ASN A 32 23.39 -66.57 5.86
CA ASN A 32 22.08 -66.49 6.49
C ASN A 32 21.14 -67.62 6.02
N GLY A 33 21.69 -68.73 5.52
CA GLY A 33 20.90 -69.87 5.03
C GLY A 33 20.12 -69.57 3.75
N ILE A 34 20.47 -68.50 3.03
CA ILE A 34 19.85 -68.10 1.78
C ILE A 34 20.72 -68.63 0.64
N SER A 35 20.15 -69.50 -0.19
CA SER A 35 20.81 -70.06 -1.35
C SER A 35 20.13 -69.55 -2.62
N CYS A 36 20.73 -69.80 -3.78
CA CYS A 36 20.05 -69.59 -5.06
C CYS A 36 18.68 -70.29 -5.05
N GLY A 37 18.61 -71.49 -4.45
CA GLY A 37 17.36 -72.23 -4.27
C GLY A 37 16.32 -71.48 -3.45
N THR A 38 16.70 -70.68 -2.45
CA THR A 38 15.77 -69.94 -1.57
C THR A 38 14.98 -68.88 -2.33
N CYS A 39 15.63 -68.15 -3.24
CA CYS A 39 14.96 -67.16 -4.09
C CYS A 39 14.30 -67.83 -5.32
N HIS A 40 14.94 -68.86 -5.87
CA HIS A 40 14.49 -69.54 -7.09
C HIS A 40 13.53 -70.72 -6.83
N THR A 41 13.08 -71.00 -5.59
CA THR A 41 12.11 -72.10 -5.30
C THR A 41 10.67 -71.74 -5.64
N TYR A 42 10.35 -70.45 -5.71
CA TYR A 42 9.00 -70.01 -6.06
C TYR A 42 8.77 -70.22 -7.56
N SER A 43 7.79 -71.06 -7.90
CA SER A 43 7.50 -71.51 -9.27
C SER A 43 7.32 -70.38 -10.28
N MET A 44 6.93 -69.18 -9.81
CA MET A 44 6.82 -67.99 -10.64
C MET A 44 8.15 -67.63 -11.34
N TRP A 45 9.31 -67.88 -10.74
CA TRP A 45 10.58 -67.55 -11.39
C TRP A 45 10.88 -68.44 -12.60
N TRP A 46 10.71 -69.76 -12.45
CA TRP A 46 10.96 -70.73 -13.52
C TRP A 46 9.94 -70.64 -14.66
N GLN A 47 8.74 -70.13 -14.37
CA GLN A 47 7.69 -69.97 -15.36
C GLN A 47 7.87 -68.69 -16.20
N TYR A 48 8.58 -67.69 -15.68
CA TYR A 48 8.61 -66.33 -16.26
C TYR A 48 10.01 -65.76 -16.51
N SER A 49 11.09 -66.53 -16.33
CA SER A 49 12.46 -66.13 -16.66
C SER A 49 13.08 -67.07 -17.72
N PRO A 50 13.64 -66.56 -18.84
CA PRO A 50 13.68 -65.16 -19.25
C PRO A 50 12.29 -64.70 -19.75
N VAL A 51 11.92 -63.46 -19.42
CA VAL A 51 10.60 -62.87 -19.70
C VAL A 51 10.43 -62.66 -21.20
N ASP A 52 9.87 -63.64 -21.91
CA ASP A 52 9.48 -63.47 -23.31
C ASP A 52 7.96 -63.41 -23.54
N ASN A 53 7.06 -63.61 -22.55
CA ASN A 53 5.62 -63.74 -22.86
C ASN A 53 4.59 -63.34 -21.76
N LEU A 54 4.80 -62.27 -20.98
CA LEU A 54 3.69 -61.69 -20.17
C LEU A 54 3.53 -60.17 -20.42
N PRO A 55 2.38 -59.71 -20.96
CA PRO A 55 2.16 -58.30 -21.26
C PRO A 55 1.86 -57.41 -20.04
N ASP A 56 1.48 -57.99 -18.89
CA ASP A 56 0.89 -57.23 -17.77
C ASP A 56 1.77 -57.14 -16.50
N LEU A 57 2.97 -57.73 -16.46
CA LEU A 57 3.85 -57.71 -15.28
C LEU A 57 5.30 -57.40 -15.64
N THR A 58 5.88 -56.39 -14.98
CA THR A 58 7.29 -56.02 -15.16
C THR A 58 8.21 -56.92 -14.35
N TYR A 59 9.46 -57.09 -14.80
CA TYR A 59 10.51 -57.80 -14.05
C TYR A 59 10.59 -57.37 -12.58
N GLY A 60 10.49 -56.07 -12.32
CA GLY A 60 10.52 -55.50 -10.97
C GLY A 60 9.34 -55.95 -10.11
N ALA A 61 8.13 -56.04 -10.67
CA ALA A 61 6.95 -56.48 -9.91
C ALA A 61 7.09 -57.94 -9.42
N ILE A 62 7.58 -58.84 -10.29
CA ILE A 62 7.77 -60.26 -9.96
C ILE A 62 8.84 -60.43 -8.86
N VAL A 63 9.98 -59.74 -8.99
CA VAL A 63 11.06 -59.81 -8.00
C VAL A 63 10.63 -59.19 -6.68
N ASN A 64 9.86 -58.09 -6.72
CA ASN A 64 9.36 -57.43 -5.51
C ASN A 64 8.45 -58.34 -4.69
N THR A 65 7.52 -59.06 -5.34
CA THR A 65 6.66 -60.05 -4.67
C THR A 65 7.49 -61.13 -3.96
N LEU A 66 8.60 -61.56 -4.56
CA LEU A 66 9.53 -62.52 -3.93
C LEU A 66 10.25 -61.89 -2.72
N CYS A 67 10.77 -60.67 -2.82
CA CYS A 67 11.39 -59.98 -1.68
C CYS A 67 10.41 -59.86 -0.51
N MET A 68 9.14 -59.56 -0.77
CA MET A 68 8.12 -59.38 0.25
C MET A 68 7.81 -60.65 1.05
N THR A 69 8.16 -61.86 0.59
CA THR A 69 7.97 -63.09 1.39
C THR A 69 8.82 -63.12 2.66
N CYS A 70 9.89 -62.33 2.70
CA CYS A 70 10.78 -62.21 3.85
C CYS A 70 10.82 -60.78 4.45
N HIS A 71 10.38 -59.76 3.71
CA HIS A 71 10.51 -58.34 4.06
C HIS A 71 9.18 -57.62 4.41
N ASP A 72 8.05 -58.34 4.51
CA ASP A 72 6.78 -57.79 5.02
C ASP A 72 6.73 -57.72 6.57
N ASN A 73 5.59 -57.35 7.16
CA ASN A 73 5.32 -57.14 8.60
C ASN A 73 5.78 -58.27 9.57
N SER A 74 6.23 -59.42 9.07
CA SER A 74 6.73 -60.56 9.85
C SER A 74 8.24 -60.79 9.74
N GLY A 75 8.97 -59.98 8.95
CA GLY A 75 10.40 -60.12 8.70
C GLY A 75 11.32 -59.43 9.73
N SER A 76 12.58 -59.84 9.79
CA SER A 76 13.65 -59.24 10.61
C SER A 76 14.34 -58.03 9.95
N ALA A 77 13.77 -57.50 8.86
CA ALA A 77 14.37 -56.45 8.06
C ALA A 77 14.28 -55.07 8.76
N PRO A 78 15.34 -54.26 8.75
CA PRO A 78 15.31 -52.93 9.34
C PRO A 78 14.29 -52.00 8.64
N ALA A 79 13.30 -51.49 9.36
CA ALA A 79 12.23 -50.66 8.79
C ALA A 79 12.62 -49.17 8.68
N VAL A 80 12.18 -48.51 7.60
CA VAL A 80 12.34 -47.06 7.35
C VAL A 80 10.98 -46.47 6.96
N VAL A 81 10.57 -45.38 7.62
CA VAL A 81 9.29 -44.69 7.34
C VAL A 81 9.31 -44.15 5.91
N GLY A 82 8.36 -44.62 5.09
CA GLY A 82 8.20 -44.23 3.68
C GLY A 82 8.76 -45.19 2.65
N HIS A 83 9.68 -46.11 3.02
CA HIS A 83 10.33 -47.01 2.06
C HIS A 83 10.22 -48.50 2.43
N SER A 84 9.85 -48.85 3.67
CA SER A 84 9.66 -50.23 4.11
C SER A 84 8.19 -50.57 4.31
N ALA A 85 7.73 -51.68 3.73
CA ALA A 85 6.37 -52.19 3.93
C ALA A 85 6.02 -52.40 5.41
N ALA A 86 6.99 -52.86 6.21
CA ALA A 86 6.86 -53.02 7.66
C ALA A 86 6.52 -51.71 8.40
N ALA A 87 6.91 -50.54 7.86
CA ALA A 87 6.66 -49.23 8.47
C ALA A 87 5.40 -48.54 7.94
N ILE A 88 5.07 -48.71 6.66
CA ILE A 88 3.93 -48.01 6.02
C ILE A 88 2.67 -48.89 5.85
N GLY A 89 2.77 -50.16 6.21
CA GLY A 89 1.72 -51.17 6.07
C GLY A 89 1.71 -51.78 4.67
N SER A 90 1.61 -53.11 4.62
CA SER A 90 1.60 -53.92 3.38
C SER A 90 0.56 -53.43 2.38
N ALA A 91 -0.63 -53.03 2.83
CA ALA A 91 -1.71 -52.51 1.98
C ALA A 91 -1.27 -51.28 1.17
N LYS A 92 -0.65 -50.28 1.81
CA LYS A 92 -0.19 -49.07 1.10
C LYS A 92 0.91 -49.35 0.07
N TYR A 93 1.69 -50.41 0.29
CA TYR A 93 2.73 -50.87 -0.62
C TYR A 93 2.16 -51.67 -1.80
N HIS A 94 1.02 -52.36 -1.61
CA HIS A 94 0.35 -53.16 -2.64
C HIS A 94 -0.74 -52.41 -3.43
N ASP A 95 -1.29 -51.32 -2.89
CA ASP A 95 -2.38 -50.53 -3.51
C ASP A 95 -1.91 -49.54 -4.58
N GLY A 96 -0.64 -49.62 -5.02
CA GLY A 96 -0.09 -48.80 -6.11
C GLY A 96 0.22 -47.34 -5.76
N LEU A 97 0.07 -46.93 -4.50
CA LEU A 97 0.45 -45.59 -4.01
C LEU A 97 1.97 -45.39 -3.91
N TRP A 98 2.73 -46.48 -3.86
CA TRP A 98 4.20 -46.48 -3.99
C TRP A 98 4.58 -47.29 -5.23
N THR A 99 5.15 -46.64 -6.24
CA THR A 99 5.41 -47.25 -7.56
C THR A 99 6.78 -47.93 -7.67
N GLU A 100 7.69 -47.70 -6.72
CA GLU A 100 9.08 -48.15 -6.80
C GLU A 100 9.34 -49.42 -5.96
N GLY A 101 9.66 -50.54 -6.62
CA GLY A 101 9.97 -51.80 -5.94
C GLY A 101 11.38 -51.87 -5.34
N CYS A 102 11.64 -52.85 -4.46
CA CYS A 102 12.94 -53.05 -3.81
C CYS A 102 14.11 -53.10 -4.79
N THR A 103 13.90 -53.67 -5.98
CA THR A 103 14.94 -53.81 -7.02
C THR A 103 15.35 -52.50 -7.68
N VAL A 104 14.64 -51.40 -7.44
CA VAL A 104 15.04 -50.07 -7.95
C VAL A 104 16.34 -49.63 -7.28
N CYS A 105 16.44 -49.87 -5.98
CA CYS A 105 17.62 -49.56 -5.19
C CYS A 105 18.50 -50.79 -4.97
N HIS A 106 17.93 -52.00 -4.89
CA HIS A 106 18.67 -53.20 -4.50
C HIS A 106 19.00 -54.16 -5.64
N ASP A 107 20.18 -54.76 -5.58
CA ASP A 107 20.56 -55.90 -6.42
C ASP A 107 20.84 -57.13 -5.54
N PRO A 108 20.02 -58.19 -5.61
CA PRO A 108 20.20 -59.35 -4.75
C PRO A 108 21.37 -60.23 -5.18
N HIS A 109 21.86 -60.11 -6.42
CA HIS A 109 22.90 -61.00 -6.94
C HIS A 109 24.31 -60.42 -6.76
N LEU A 110 24.44 -59.09 -6.78
CA LEU A 110 25.75 -58.44 -6.90
C LEU A 110 25.85 -57.21 -6.01
N GLN A 111 26.98 -57.09 -5.31
CA GLN A 111 27.39 -55.84 -4.66
C GLN A 111 27.82 -54.82 -5.72
N SER A 112 26.83 -54.15 -6.32
CA SER A 112 27.03 -53.30 -7.49
C SER A 112 27.94 -52.09 -7.20
N GLN A 113 28.03 -51.65 -5.94
CA GLN A 113 28.98 -50.59 -5.55
C GLN A 113 30.45 -50.98 -5.79
N LEU A 114 30.78 -52.29 -5.81
CA LEU A 114 32.15 -52.75 -6.10
C LEU A 114 32.59 -52.47 -7.54
N SER A 115 31.65 -52.17 -8.45
CA SER A 115 32.00 -51.70 -9.80
C SER A 115 32.85 -50.43 -9.79
N TYR A 116 32.73 -49.60 -8.74
CA TYR A 116 33.54 -48.41 -8.54
C TYR A 116 34.94 -48.71 -7.98
N ALA A 117 35.30 -49.96 -7.68
CA ALA A 117 36.65 -50.29 -7.17
C ALA A 117 37.77 -49.90 -8.15
N ALA A 118 37.50 -49.99 -9.45
CA ALA A 118 38.46 -49.64 -10.50
C ALA A 118 38.60 -48.12 -10.72
N THR A 119 37.56 -47.34 -10.44
CA THR A 119 37.51 -45.89 -10.72
C THR A 119 37.68 -45.03 -9.47
N ASP A 120 37.13 -45.48 -8.34
CA ASP A 120 37.03 -44.75 -7.08
C ASP A 120 37.45 -45.66 -5.89
N GLY A 121 38.28 -46.69 -6.13
CA GLY A 121 38.64 -47.69 -5.13
C GLY A 121 39.19 -47.12 -3.82
N ASP A 122 39.97 -46.05 -3.88
CA ASP A 122 40.51 -45.40 -2.67
C ASP A 122 39.44 -44.74 -1.79
N GLN A 123 38.25 -44.52 -2.34
CA GLN A 123 37.09 -43.92 -1.65
C GLN A 123 36.05 -44.99 -1.28
N LEU A 124 35.94 -46.04 -2.11
CA LEU A 124 35.03 -47.17 -1.88
C LEU A 124 35.35 -47.92 -0.59
N TYR A 125 36.64 -48.24 -0.35
CA TYR A 125 37.05 -48.95 0.85
C TYR A 125 37.42 -47.95 1.95
N ILE A 126 36.62 -47.96 3.02
CA ILE A 126 36.79 -47.15 4.23
C ILE A 126 38.13 -47.48 4.91
N THR A 127 38.52 -48.75 4.86
CA THR A 127 39.81 -49.23 5.34
C THR A 127 40.34 -50.30 4.38
N ARG A 128 41.65 -50.38 4.23
CA ARG A 128 42.36 -51.46 3.54
C ARG A 128 43.47 -52.01 4.40
N GLY A 129 43.72 -53.30 4.26
CA GLY A 129 44.86 -53.94 4.89
C GLY A 129 45.27 -55.23 4.20
N THR A 130 46.23 -55.90 4.81
CA THR A 130 46.71 -57.21 4.38
C THR A 130 46.32 -58.26 5.41
N ILE A 131 45.83 -59.40 4.94
CA ILE A 131 45.52 -60.57 5.77
C ILE A 131 46.84 -61.24 6.15
N VAL A 132 47.09 -61.41 7.45
CA VAL A 132 48.32 -62.01 7.99
C VAL A 132 48.17 -63.51 8.16
N SER A 133 47.10 -63.94 8.81
CA SER A 133 46.79 -65.35 9.07
C SER A 133 45.28 -65.58 9.06
N VAL A 134 44.84 -66.81 8.77
CA VAL A 134 43.42 -67.19 8.63
C VAL A 134 43.13 -68.43 9.45
N PHE A 135 42.08 -68.38 10.26
CA PHE A 135 41.57 -69.46 11.09
C PHE A 135 40.09 -69.68 10.75
N SER A 136 39.75 -70.84 10.19
CA SER A 136 38.37 -71.17 9.82
C SER A 136 37.79 -72.21 10.79
N ASP A 137 36.59 -71.94 11.28
CA ASP A 137 35.74 -72.86 12.04
C ASP A 137 34.61 -73.39 11.15
N ALA A 138 33.58 -74.05 11.71
CA ALA A 138 32.51 -74.68 10.92
C ALA A 138 31.72 -73.67 10.05
N ASP A 139 31.42 -72.48 10.58
CA ASP A 139 30.57 -71.47 9.92
C ASP A 139 31.17 -70.04 9.95
N THR A 140 32.39 -69.86 10.45
CA THR A 140 33.03 -68.55 10.65
C THR A 140 34.52 -68.60 10.32
N THR A 141 35.05 -67.50 9.80
CA THR A 141 36.48 -67.32 9.61
C THR A 141 36.97 -66.12 10.41
N THR A 142 37.99 -66.34 11.22
CA THR A 142 38.72 -65.28 11.92
C THR A 142 40.05 -65.09 11.22
N PHE A 143 40.40 -63.86 10.88
CA PHE A 143 41.70 -63.55 10.29
C PHE A 143 42.42 -62.45 11.05
N GLU A 144 43.73 -62.63 11.19
CA GLU A 144 44.63 -61.59 11.65
C GLU A 144 44.93 -60.63 10.51
N TYR A 145 45.00 -59.34 10.81
CA TYR A 145 45.23 -58.32 9.80
C TYR A 145 46.35 -57.35 10.17
N ARG A 146 46.92 -56.76 9.13
CA ARG A 146 47.73 -55.54 9.21
C ARG A 146 47.02 -54.43 8.47
N LEU A 147 46.76 -53.33 9.15
CA LEU A 147 46.16 -52.14 8.55
C LEU A 147 47.19 -51.46 7.63
N ASP A 148 46.84 -51.28 6.36
CA ASP A 148 47.70 -50.59 5.39
C ASP A 148 47.23 -49.13 5.19
N ARG A 149 45.92 -48.88 5.22
CA ARG A 149 45.32 -47.56 5.07
C ARG A 149 43.94 -47.50 5.71
N ALA A 150 43.61 -46.39 6.34
CA ALA A 150 42.22 -45.99 6.58
C ALA A 150 41.94 -44.67 5.86
N VAL A 151 40.69 -44.46 5.46
CA VAL A 151 40.30 -43.24 4.76
C VAL A 151 40.35 -42.02 5.66
N SER A 152 40.01 -42.16 6.95
CA SER A 152 40.07 -41.09 7.95
C SER A 152 40.67 -41.61 9.27
N PRO A 153 41.15 -40.72 10.16
CA PRO A 153 41.64 -41.11 11.48
C PRO A 153 40.60 -41.88 12.31
N ALA A 154 39.31 -41.54 12.16
CA ALA A 154 38.22 -42.23 12.88
C ALA A 154 38.08 -43.70 12.48
N TRP A 155 38.51 -44.07 11.28
CA TRP A 155 38.46 -45.43 10.75
C TRP A 155 39.75 -46.22 10.93
N GLN A 156 40.78 -45.62 11.57
CA GLN A 156 41.96 -46.34 12.06
C GLN A 156 41.66 -47.09 13.38
N ASP A 157 40.58 -46.71 14.06
CA ASP A 157 40.14 -47.25 15.34
C ASP A 157 39.19 -48.45 15.17
N THR A 158 39.54 -49.59 15.75
CA THR A 158 38.76 -50.82 15.78
C THR A 158 37.45 -50.71 16.57
N ALA A 159 37.33 -49.74 17.48
CA ALA A 159 36.07 -49.41 18.14
C ALA A 159 35.02 -48.90 17.15
N SER A 160 35.43 -48.12 16.13
CA SER A 160 34.55 -47.65 15.05
C SER A 160 34.04 -48.82 14.19
N TRP A 161 34.85 -49.85 13.99
CA TRP A 161 34.45 -51.03 13.23
C TRP A 161 33.48 -51.88 14.04
N SER A 162 33.79 -52.10 15.32
CA SER A 162 32.94 -52.82 16.28
C SER A 162 31.56 -52.18 16.45
N ALA A 163 31.48 -50.83 16.50
CA ALA A 163 30.22 -50.10 16.57
C ALA A 163 29.35 -50.25 15.30
N LYS A 164 29.90 -50.83 14.24
CA LYS A 164 29.26 -51.06 12.94
C LYS A 164 29.16 -52.54 12.59
N THR A 165 29.36 -53.46 13.53
CA THR A 165 29.06 -54.89 13.32
C THR A 165 27.62 -55.22 13.72
N GLY A 166 26.98 -56.20 13.06
CA GLY A 166 25.61 -56.65 13.35
C GLY A 166 24.73 -56.88 12.12
N SER A 167 23.64 -57.63 12.29
CA SER A 167 22.81 -58.12 11.18
C SER A 167 22.14 -56.99 10.40
N GLY A 168 22.39 -56.95 9.08
CA GLY A 168 21.60 -56.19 8.11
C GLY A 168 21.92 -54.69 7.96
N ARG A 169 22.84 -54.12 8.77
CA ARG A 169 23.39 -52.75 8.59
C ARG A 169 24.87 -52.69 9.03
N GLY A 170 25.62 -53.72 8.64
CA GLY A 170 26.97 -53.98 9.13
C GLY A 170 28.09 -53.51 8.20
N LEU A 171 29.31 -53.48 8.73
CA LEU A 171 30.55 -53.40 7.97
C LEU A 171 30.79 -54.76 7.29
N HIS A 172 31.17 -54.73 6.02
CA HIS A 172 31.52 -55.92 5.26
C HIS A 172 32.99 -55.87 4.89
N VAL A 173 33.62 -57.04 4.81
CA VAL A 173 34.97 -57.18 4.28
C VAL A 173 34.92 -57.72 2.86
N VAL A 174 35.73 -57.13 1.99
CA VAL A 174 36.00 -57.58 0.64
C VAL A 174 37.41 -58.16 0.63
N ILE A 175 37.52 -59.45 0.39
CA ILE A 175 38.79 -60.18 0.32
C ILE A 175 39.30 -60.13 -1.13
N ASP A 176 40.61 -59.94 -1.29
CA ASP A 176 41.28 -59.78 -2.58
C ASP A 176 40.61 -58.68 -3.43
N VAL A 177 40.82 -57.41 -3.04
CA VAL A 177 40.20 -56.20 -3.65
C VAL A 177 40.39 -56.05 -5.17
N GLY A 178 41.15 -56.93 -5.82
CA GLY A 178 41.26 -57.03 -7.28
C GLY A 178 40.24 -57.98 -7.94
N ASP A 179 39.71 -58.98 -7.23
CA ASP A 179 38.76 -59.98 -7.74
C ASP A 179 37.30 -59.62 -7.41
N ASN A 180 37.06 -58.73 -6.43
CA ASN A 180 35.77 -58.08 -6.13
C ASN A 180 34.54 -59.00 -5.95
N LEU A 181 34.73 -60.30 -5.74
CA LEU A 181 33.66 -61.30 -5.63
C LEU A 181 33.60 -61.96 -4.25
N MET A 182 34.48 -61.61 -3.32
CA MET A 182 34.58 -62.25 -2.00
C MET A 182 34.18 -61.28 -0.89
N VAL A 183 32.88 -61.12 -0.66
CA VAL A 183 32.32 -60.21 0.36
C VAL A 183 31.77 -61.00 1.54
N PHE A 184 32.14 -60.63 2.77
CA PHE A 184 31.67 -61.31 3.98
C PHE A 184 31.19 -60.32 5.04
N GLU A 185 30.14 -60.67 5.78
CA GLU A 185 29.64 -59.91 6.93
C GLU A 185 30.60 -60.03 8.11
N ILE A 186 30.97 -58.89 8.72
CA ILE A 186 31.80 -58.87 9.92
C ILE A 186 30.93 -59.13 11.15
N MET A 187 31.27 -60.17 11.90
CA MET A 187 30.59 -60.54 13.14
C MET A 187 31.20 -59.84 14.36
N SER A 188 32.53 -59.74 14.40
CA SER A 188 33.24 -59.07 15.49
C SER A 188 34.62 -58.59 15.04
N VAL A 189 35.12 -57.59 15.77
CA VAL A 189 36.47 -57.05 15.64
C VAL A 189 37.07 -57.02 17.04
N GLN A 190 38.30 -57.47 17.19
CA GLN A 190 39.03 -57.42 18.46
C GLN A 190 40.24 -56.49 18.33
N GLU A 191 40.54 -55.75 19.40
CA GLU A 191 41.69 -54.84 19.45
C GLU A 191 42.94 -55.55 20.01
N VAL A 192 44.09 -54.89 19.80
CA VAL A 192 45.43 -55.27 20.25
C VAL A 192 45.45 -55.89 21.67
N PRO A 193 46.22 -56.97 21.90
CA PRO A 193 47.31 -57.47 21.07
C PRO A 193 46.87 -58.23 19.81
N ASP A 194 45.63 -58.66 19.72
CA ASP A 194 45.15 -59.54 18.65
C ASP A 194 44.36 -58.73 17.61
N THR A 195 45.00 -58.38 16.47
CA THR A 195 44.34 -57.69 15.35
C THR A 195 43.45 -58.65 14.56
N LEU A 196 42.33 -59.06 15.15
CA LEU A 196 41.44 -60.09 14.60
C LEU A 196 40.11 -59.51 14.09
N ILE A 197 39.71 -59.95 12.89
CA ILE A 197 38.36 -59.76 12.35
C ILE A 197 37.75 -61.15 12.20
N THR A 198 36.57 -61.35 12.80
CA THR A 198 35.77 -62.56 12.58
C THR A 198 34.61 -62.25 11.66
N VAL A 199 34.49 -63.03 10.60
CA VAL A 199 33.42 -62.95 9.61
C VAL A 199 32.54 -64.18 9.64
N ARG A 200 31.30 -64.00 9.19
CA ARG A 200 30.39 -65.12 8.95
C ARG A 200 30.70 -65.76 7.61
N GLY A 201 30.82 -67.08 7.57
CA GLY A 201 31.21 -67.85 6.41
C GLY A 201 32.68 -68.24 6.39
N ASN A 202 33.00 -69.20 5.52
CA ASN A 202 34.34 -69.76 5.40
C ASN A 202 35.01 -69.37 4.09
N PHE A 203 36.25 -68.89 4.18
CA PHE A 203 37.11 -68.70 3.03
C PHE A 203 38.45 -69.41 3.20
N ASP A 204 39.06 -69.76 2.06
CA ASP A 204 40.25 -70.62 1.99
C ASP A 204 41.44 -70.01 2.76
N PRO A 205 42.16 -70.78 3.60
CA PRO A 205 43.36 -70.29 4.30
C PRO A 205 44.45 -69.72 3.38
N SER A 206 44.46 -70.07 2.09
CA SER A 206 45.33 -69.46 1.06
C SER A 206 45.10 -67.96 0.83
N MET A 207 44.08 -67.36 1.45
CA MET A 207 43.88 -65.91 1.47
C MET A 207 44.88 -65.16 2.35
N ALA A 208 45.69 -65.85 3.18
CA ALA A 208 46.81 -65.22 3.87
C ALA A 208 47.77 -64.55 2.88
N GLY A 209 48.15 -63.30 3.14
CA GLY A 209 48.96 -62.45 2.27
C GLY A 209 48.18 -61.66 1.21
N LYS A 210 46.85 -61.87 1.08
CA LYS A 210 45.99 -61.07 0.21
C LYS A 210 45.54 -59.78 0.90
N SER A 211 45.21 -58.77 0.09
CA SER A 211 44.61 -57.53 0.58
C SER A 211 43.14 -57.72 0.93
N PHE A 212 42.64 -57.00 1.92
CA PHE A 212 41.22 -56.82 2.19
C PHE A 212 40.84 -55.35 2.18
N GLY A 213 39.55 -55.08 1.97
CA GLY A 213 38.97 -53.74 2.09
C GLY A 213 37.66 -53.79 2.86
N LEU A 214 37.44 -52.82 3.75
CA LEU A 214 36.19 -52.67 4.50
C LEU A 214 35.26 -51.71 3.76
N ILE A 215 34.01 -52.12 3.56
CA ILE A 215 32.95 -51.30 2.97
C ILE A 215 31.77 -51.23 3.93
N TYR A 216 31.08 -50.09 3.93
CA TYR A 216 29.80 -49.97 4.64
C TYR A 216 28.68 -50.38 3.69
N GLY A 217 28.06 -51.52 3.97
CA GLY A 217 27.17 -52.19 3.02
C GLY A 217 25.70 -51.91 3.30
N GLN A 218 25.07 -51.18 2.38
CA GLN A 218 23.68 -51.44 2.02
C GLN A 218 23.71 -51.96 0.58
N LEU A 219 22.84 -52.93 0.26
CA LEU A 219 22.73 -53.63 -1.03
C LEU A 219 22.36 -52.70 -2.20
N ILE A 220 23.04 -51.57 -2.45
CA ILE A 220 22.55 -50.51 -3.34
C ILE A 220 23.18 -50.62 -4.74
N ARG A 221 22.36 -50.56 -5.79
CA ARG A 221 22.78 -50.49 -7.19
C ARG A 221 23.70 -49.30 -7.45
N ASN A 222 24.66 -49.47 -8.34
CA ASN A 222 25.48 -48.37 -8.84
C ASN A 222 24.70 -47.39 -9.74
N GLN A 223 23.56 -47.83 -10.28
CA GLN A 223 22.61 -46.99 -11.00
C GLN A 223 21.17 -47.27 -10.52
N VAL A 224 20.46 -46.21 -10.18
CA VAL A 224 19.07 -46.26 -9.70
C VAL A 224 18.15 -45.63 -10.74
N GLN A 225 16.99 -46.24 -10.94
CA GLN A 225 15.94 -45.65 -11.77
C GLN A 225 15.18 -44.62 -10.93
N ILE A 226 15.14 -43.37 -11.39
CA ILE A 226 14.44 -42.28 -10.72
C ILE A 226 12.98 -42.22 -11.19
N PRO A 227 12.06 -41.55 -10.45
CA PRO A 227 10.63 -41.53 -10.77
C PRO A 227 10.29 -41.09 -12.21
N SER A 228 11.13 -40.26 -12.84
CA SER A 228 10.98 -39.87 -14.25
C SER A 228 11.33 -40.99 -15.27
N GLY A 229 11.71 -42.18 -14.79
CA GLY A 229 12.09 -43.34 -15.59
C GLY A 229 13.56 -43.37 -16.05
N ALA A 230 14.31 -42.29 -15.87
CA ALA A 230 15.73 -42.25 -16.20
C ALA A 230 16.57 -43.07 -15.21
N ARG A 231 17.72 -43.60 -15.65
CA ARG A 231 18.72 -44.20 -14.77
C ARG A 231 19.82 -43.19 -14.45
N ARG A 232 20.10 -43.00 -13.17
CA ARG A 232 21.14 -42.10 -12.66
C ARG A 232 22.17 -42.90 -11.87
N SER A 233 23.44 -42.53 -12.00
CA SER A 233 24.51 -43.14 -11.21
C SER A 233 24.41 -42.70 -9.76
N VAL A 234 24.53 -43.67 -8.85
CA VAL A 234 24.57 -43.44 -7.41
C VAL A 234 25.88 -43.99 -6.88
N LYS A 235 26.54 -43.19 -6.05
CA LYS A 235 27.69 -43.60 -5.24
C LYS A 235 27.23 -43.59 -3.79
N PHE A 236 27.27 -44.71 -3.08
CA PHE A 236 26.86 -44.79 -1.68
C PHE A 236 28.04 -45.15 -0.79
N PHE A 237 28.87 -44.14 -0.50
CA PHE A 237 30.02 -44.24 0.40
C PHE A 237 29.72 -43.48 1.70
N ASP A 238 30.46 -43.74 2.79
CA ASP A 238 30.31 -42.96 4.01
C ASP A 238 30.82 -41.52 3.78
N ALA A 239 29.89 -40.63 3.45
CA ALA A 239 30.18 -39.21 3.29
C ALA A 239 30.58 -38.54 4.62
N ALA A 240 30.28 -39.11 5.79
CA ALA A 240 30.41 -38.37 7.05
C ALA A 240 31.86 -38.04 7.45
N THR A 241 32.88 -38.63 6.81
CA THR A 241 34.27 -38.51 7.27
C THR A 241 35.29 -38.06 6.22
N LEU A 242 34.88 -37.71 4.99
CA LEU A 242 35.82 -37.30 3.94
C LEU A 242 35.21 -36.28 3.01
N PHE A 243 35.63 -35.03 3.13
CA PHE A 243 35.41 -34.06 2.08
C PHE A 243 36.74 -33.48 1.71
N THR A 244 37.42 -34.13 0.77
CA THR A 244 38.15 -33.50 -0.33
C THR A 244 38.86 -34.60 -1.14
N ALA A 245 38.86 -34.52 -2.48
CA ALA A 245 39.79 -35.28 -3.29
C ALA A 245 41.22 -34.85 -2.95
N GLN A 246 42.24 -35.53 -3.48
CA GLN A 246 43.65 -35.14 -3.23
C GLN A 246 43.96 -33.67 -3.60
N ASP A 247 43.12 -33.04 -4.43
CA ASP A 247 43.21 -31.65 -4.86
C ASP A 247 42.39 -30.65 -4.03
N GLY A 248 41.68 -31.07 -3.00
CA GLY A 248 40.86 -30.18 -2.17
C GLY A 248 39.40 -30.01 -2.62
N THR A 249 38.89 -30.79 -3.57
CA THR A 249 37.49 -30.68 -4.04
C THR A 249 36.51 -31.61 -3.29
N PRO A 250 35.33 -31.14 -2.82
CA PRO A 250 34.32 -32.02 -2.21
C PRO A 250 33.93 -33.18 -3.15
N LEU A 251 33.92 -34.40 -2.62
CA LEU A 251 33.62 -35.60 -3.39
C LEU A 251 32.10 -35.79 -3.56
N ALA A 252 31.71 -36.40 -4.69
CA ALA A 252 30.32 -36.68 -5.01
C ALA A 252 29.88 -38.08 -4.58
N GLY A 253 28.72 -38.19 -3.92
CA GLY A 253 28.16 -39.45 -3.44
C GLY A 253 27.83 -39.47 -1.94
N GLY A 254 27.40 -40.64 -1.46
CA GLY A 254 26.90 -40.90 -0.12
C GLY A 254 25.41 -40.60 0.03
N PRO A 255 24.91 -40.47 1.28
CA PRO A 255 23.54 -40.06 1.53
C PRO A 255 23.21 -38.70 0.91
N VAL A 256 24.18 -37.79 0.89
CA VAL A 256 24.03 -36.42 0.37
C VAL A 256 25.25 -36.09 -0.47
N ASP A 257 25.01 -35.68 -1.73
CA ASP A 257 26.03 -35.05 -2.57
C ASP A 257 26.40 -33.65 -2.04
N LEU A 258 27.67 -33.45 -1.66
CA LEU A 258 28.17 -32.17 -1.16
C LEU A 258 28.91 -31.34 -2.21
N ARG A 259 28.87 -31.74 -3.49
CA ARG A 259 29.61 -31.07 -4.55
C ARG A 259 28.74 -30.00 -5.26
N PRO A 260 29.00 -28.69 -5.05
CA PRO A 260 28.11 -27.62 -5.55
C PRO A 260 28.14 -27.43 -7.08
N ASP A 261 29.23 -27.83 -7.74
CA ASP A 261 29.46 -27.70 -9.18
C ASP A 261 29.03 -28.94 -9.99
N GLN A 262 28.52 -29.97 -9.32
CA GLN A 262 28.14 -31.21 -9.98
C GLN A 262 26.78 -31.07 -10.68
N LEU A 263 26.80 -30.98 -12.01
CA LEU A 263 25.60 -30.89 -12.85
C LEU A 263 24.68 -32.12 -12.76
N GLU A 264 25.23 -33.27 -12.36
CA GLU A 264 24.54 -34.55 -12.25
C GLU A 264 24.81 -35.18 -10.87
N PRO A 265 23.92 -35.00 -9.88
CA PRO A 265 24.16 -35.44 -8.51
C PRO A 265 24.30 -36.96 -8.42
N GLN A 266 25.18 -37.43 -7.54
CA GLN A 266 25.49 -38.85 -7.32
C GLN A 266 25.14 -39.35 -5.91
N GLY A 267 24.74 -38.45 -5.01
CA GLY A 267 24.22 -38.81 -3.69
C GLY A 267 22.80 -39.38 -3.77
N ILE A 268 22.52 -40.44 -3.02
CA ILE A 268 21.24 -41.18 -3.16
C ILE A 268 20.01 -40.30 -2.86
N CYS A 269 20.09 -39.38 -1.88
CA CYS A 269 18.96 -38.51 -1.56
C CYS A 269 18.68 -37.54 -2.71
N GLN A 270 19.71 -36.90 -3.28
CA GLN A 270 19.56 -35.99 -4.42
C GLN A 270 19.07 -36.70 -5.67
N VAL A 271 19.54 -37.92 -5.92
CA VAL A 271 19.15 -38.71 -7.10
C VAL A 271 17.68 -39.15 -7.02
N CYS A 272 17.19 -39.55 -5.85
CA CYS A 272 15.82 -40.05 -5.72
C CYS A 272 14.79 -38.96 -5.37
N HIS A 273 15.20 -37.87 -4.72
CA HIS A 273 14.34 -36.76 -4.32
C HIS A 273 14.54 -35.49 -5.17
N THR A 274 14.75 -35.70 -6.48
CA THR A 274 14.99 -34.64 -7.49
C THR A 274 13.80 -33.71 -7.72
N GLU A 275 12.57 -34.13 -7.40
CA GLU A 275 11.34 -33.36 -7.65
C GLU A 275 10.82 -32.62 -6.41
N THR A 276 11.59 -32.57 -5.32
CA THR A 276 11.18 -31.76 -4.19
C THR A 276 11.21 -30.28 -4.58
N LYS A 277 10.13 -29.56 -4.28
CA LYS A 277 9.98 -28.12 -4.54
C LYS A 277 11.20 -27.29 -4.08
N TYR A 278 11.94 -27.78 -3.08
CA TYR A 278 13.01 -27.06 -2.42
C TYR A 278 14.41 -27.39 -2.97
N TYR A 279 14.58 -28.52 -3.67
CA TYR A 279 15.84 -28.92 -4.30
C TYR A 279 15.86 -28.53 -5.79
N GLN A 280 15.97 -27.22 -6.06
CA GLN A 280 16.11 -26.70 -7.43
C GLN A 280 17.43 -25.92 -7.56
N PRO A 281 18.18 -26.04 -8.67
CA PRO A 281 19.42 -25.26 -8.86
C PRO A 281 19.20 -23.74 -8.72
N ALA A 282 17.98 -23.26 -9.01
CA ALA A 282 17.59 -21.86 -8.89
C ALA A 282 17.25 -21.43 -7.45
N SER A 283 17.02 -22.35 -6.49
CA SER A 283 16.56 -22.01 -5.14
C SER A 283 17.70 -21.64 -4.18
N GLY A 284 18.97 -21.82 -4.58
CA GLY A 284 20.19 -21.28 -3.95
C GLY A 284 20.50 -21.74 -2.52
N GLY A 285 19.56 -21.60 -1.59
CA GLY A 285 19.74 -21.85 -0.16
C GLY A 285 19.49 -23.29 0.30
N HIS A 286 18.51 -24.01 -0.27
CA HIS A 286 18.22 -25.39 0.15
C HIS A 286 18.94 -26.45 -0.70
N PHE A 287 19.37 -26.09 -1.92
CA PHE A 287 19.99 -27.01 -2.87
C PHE A 287 21.35 -27.57 -2.41
N GLN A 288 22.05 -26.84 -1.54
CA GLN A 288 23.41 -27.19 -1.09
C GLN A 288 23.47 -27.69 0.36
N GLU A 289 22.32 -27.83 1.04
CA GLU A 289 22.27 -28.24 2.45
C GLU A 289 22.26 -29.77 2.62
N PRO A 290 22.97 -30.32 3.63
CA PRO A 290 22.96 -31.75 3.90
C PRO A 290 21.63 -32.22 4.47
N CYS A 291 20.86 -32.98 3.68
CA CYS A 291 19.50 -33.43 4.02
C CYS A 291 19.39 -34.03 5.42
N ARG A 292 20.34 -34.89 5.82
CA ARG A 292 20.33 -35.58 7.13
C ARG A 292 20.61 -34.68 8.34
N LYS A 293 21.09 -33.45 8.13
CA LYS A 293 21.25 -32.46 9.20
C LYS A 293 19.89 -32.04 9.77
N CYS A 294 18.84 -32.09 8.95
CA CYS A 294 17.50 -31.60 9.30
C CYS A 294 16.42 -32.67 9.16
N HIS A 295 16.61 -33.66 8.29
CA HIS A 295 15.69 -34.77 8.05
C HIS A 295 16.28 -36.09 8.55
N GLN A 296 15.67 -36.69 9.57
CA GLN A 296 16.03 -38.05 9.96
C GLN A 296 15.48 -39.03 8.93
N HIS A 297 16.38 -39.77 8.26
CA HIS A 297 15.99 -40.73 7.22
C HIS A 297 15.01 -41.80 7.73
N GLU A 298 15.16 -42.21 9.00
CA GLU A 298 14.29 -43.21 9.64
C GLU A 298 12.83 -42.74 9.76
N SER A 299 12.60 -41.43 9.77
CA SER A 299 11.29 -40.79 9.94
C SER A 299 10.76 -40.08 8.69
N GLY A 300 11.49 -40.17 7.56
CA GLY A 300 11.18 -39.52 6.30
C GLY A 300 11.61 -38.06 6.16
N PHE A 301 11.32 -37.44 5.01
CA PHE A 301 11.68 -36.04 4.67
C PHE A 301 10.72 -34.99 5.27
N GLY A 302 9.68 -35.40 5.98
CA GLY A 302 8.83 -34.46 6.71
C GLY A 302 9.54 -33.99 7.98
N HIS A 303 9.48 -32.68 8.28
CA HIS A 303 9.86 -32.19 9.63
C HIS A 303 8.94 -32.75 10.74
N ALA A 304 7.88 -33.46 10.36
CA ALA A 304 6.85 -34.08 11.21
C ALA A 304 7.23 -35.42 11.85
N GLY A 305 8.34 -36.04 11.44
CA GLY A 305 8.69 -37.39 11.89
C GLY A 305 9.93 -37.49 12.79
N SER A 306 10.77 -36.45 12.83
CA SER A 306 12.14 -36.58 13.33
C SER A 306 12.31 -36.40 14.85
N GLY A 307 11.23 -36.23 15.62
CA GLY A 307 11.38 -35.76 17.01
C GLY A 307 12.18 -34.45 17.11
N ALA A 308 12.36 -33.72 15.99
CA ALA A 308 13.02 -32.44 15.96
C ALA A 308 12.04 -31.44 16.58
N THR A 309 12.37 -30.99 17.78
CA THR A 309 11.60 -30.09 18.65
C THR A 309 11.43 -28.67 18.10
N GLY A 310 11.59 -28.45 16.80
CA GLY A 310 11.70 -27.12 16.19
C GLY A 310 12.99 -26.38 16.56
N THR A 311 13.92 -27.02 17.27
CA THR A 311 15.18 -26.42 17.72
C THR A 311 16.16 -26.30 16.54
N GLY A 312 16.65 -25.10 16.26
CA GLY A 312 17.60 -24.81 15.19
C GLY A 312 16.97 -24.34 13.88
N CYS A 313 15.63 -24.30 13.79
CA CYS A 313 14.90 -23.75 12.64
C CYS A 313 15.13 -22.24 12.49
N GLU A 314 15.23 -21.53 13.61
CA GLU A 314 15.41 -20.09 13.73
C GLU A 314 16.70 -19.57 13.07
N SER A 315 17.71 -20.44 12.96
CA SER A 315 18.98 -20.11 12.29
C SER A 315 18.80 -19.72 10.82
N CYS A 316 17.78 -20.30 10.16
CA CYS A 316 17.58 -20.19 8.72
C CYS A 316 16.16 -19.80 8.31
N HIS A 317 15.13 -20.07 9.12
CA HIS A 317 13.72 -19.77 8.82
C HIS A 317 13.07 -18.83 9.85
N GLY A 318 13.85 -18.37 10.82
CA GLY A 318 13.43 -17.44 11.85
C GLY A 318 13.85 -16.03 11.51
N HIS A 319 14.67 -15.47 12.38
CA HIS A 319 14.83 -14.05 12.56
C HIS A 319 15.71 -13.41 11.49
N ASP A 320 15.79 -12.08 11.53
CA ASP A 320 16.67 -11.32 10.66
C ASP A 320 18.16 -11.64 10.92
N SER A 321 19.05 -11.10 10.07
CA SER A 321 20.48 -11.40 10.19
C SER A 321 21.10 -10.63 11.36
N GLY A 322 21.52 -11.35 12.40
CA GLY A 322 22.30 -10.77 13.50
C GLY A 322 21.65 -10.89 14.87
N TRP A 323 20.38 -11.29 14.94
CA TRP A 323 19.70 -11.52 16.20
C TRP A 323 20.29 -12.71 16.98
N GLY A 324 20.39 -12.58 18.30
CA GLY A 324 20.86 -13.62 19.23
C GLY A 324 22.35 -14.02 19.14
N GLY A 325 23.19 -13.35 18.35
CA GLY A 325 24.64 -13.58 18.28
C GLY A 325 25.08 -14.91 17.63
N ASN A 326 24.15 -15.74 17.15
CA ASN A 326 24.41 -17.09 16.64
C ASN A 326 24.48 -17.19 15.10
N GLY A 327 24.70 -16.09 14.39
CA GLY A 327 24.92 -16.12 12.93
C GLY A 327 23.68 -16.55 12.13
N GLN A 328 22.50 -16.08 12.52
CA GLN A 328 21.25 -16.28 11.78
C GLN A 328 21.39 -15.74 10.34
N LEU A 329 20.97 -16.56 9.36
CA LEU A 329 21.24 -16.33 7.95
C LEU A 329 20.14 -15.54 7.22
N GLY A 330 19.04 -15.19 7.91
CA GLY A 330 17.94 -14.39 7.39
C GLY A 330 17.30 -14.97 6.12
N LYS A 331 17.05 -16.28 6.07
CA LYS A 331 16.41 -16.94 4.90
C LYS A 331 14.92 -17.21 5.20
N GLY A 332 14.10 -17.35 4.16
CA GLY A 332 12.66 -17.65 4.31
C GLY A 332 11.77 -16.44 4.65
N THR A 333 10.70 -16.66 5.42
CA THR A 333 9.71 -15.63 5.82
C THR A 333 10.18 -14.79 7.02
N TYR A 334 11.45 -14.38 7.02
CA TYR A 334 12.08 -13.76 8.18
C TYR A 334 11.35 -12.49 8.62
N GLN A 335 11.03 -11.57 7.72
CA GLN A 335 10.29 -10.33 8.04
C GLN A 335 8.93 -10.58 8.74
N SER A 336 8.18 -11.59 8.31
CA SER A 336 6.89 -11.91 8.90
C SER A 336 7.02 -12.64 10.25
N HIS A 337 8.09 -13.41 10.44
CA HIS A 337 8.39 -13.99 11.76
C HIS A 337 8.90 -12.91 12.72
N SER A 338 9.89 -12.10 12.33
CA SER A 338 10.48 -11.06 13.16
C SER A 338 9.44 -10.11 13.74
N THR A 339 8.53 -9.63 12.90
CA THR A 339 7.40 -8.79 13.34
C THR A 339 6.50 -9.43 14.39
N HIS A 340 6.51 -10.75 14.57
CA HIS A 340 5.70 -11.46 15.56
C HIS A 340 6.53 -12.08 16.68
N THR A 341 7.80 -12.42 16.50
CA THR A 341 8.62 -13.19 17.45
C THR A 341 9.70 -12.35 18.14
N GLU A 342 9.95 -11.13 17.66
CA GLU A 342 11.03 -10.26 18.12
C GLU A 342 10.51 -9.00 18.83
N ASN A 343 11.40 -8.29 19.52
CA ASN A 343 11.07 -7.09 20.30
C ASN A 343 12.20 -6.04 20.32
N ASP A 344 13.06 -6.05 19.30
CA ASP A 344 14.11 -5.07 19.05
C ASP A 344 13.64 -3.97 18.08
N ALA A 345 14.54 -3.01 17.79
CA ALA A 345 14.18 -1.64 17.40
C ALA A 345 13.33 -1.51 16.12
N ASP A 346 13.41 -2.46 15.19
CA ASP A 346 12.65 -2.49 13.93
C ASP A 346 11.42 -3.42 13.93
N ASP A 347 11.26 -4.24 14.99
CA ASP A 347 10.18 -5.23 15.14
C ASP A 347 9.28 -5.01 16.37
N LEU A 348 9.27 -3.78 16.91
CA LEU A 348 8.40 -3.33 18.02
C LEU A 348 6.88 -3.28 17.71
N ARG A 349 6.39 -4.09 16.76
CA ARG A 349 5.04 -4.01 16.19
C ARG A 349 4.13 -5.18 16.52
N GLY A 350 4.69 -6.33 16.90
CA GLY A 350 3.92 -7.53 17.21
C GLY A 350 3.94 -7.91 18.68
N PRO A 351 3.15 -8.93 19.06
CA PRO A 351 2.96 -9.30 20.46
C PRO A 351 4.01 -10.27 21.02
N GLN A 352 5.15 -10.48 20.35
CA GLN A 352 6.23 -11.39 20.77
C GLN A 352 5.73 -12.82 21.07
N LEU A 353 5.29 -13.51 20.03
CA LEU A 353 4.73 -14.85 20.06
C LEU A 353 5.80 -15.95 20.03
N ALA A 354 5.48 -17.07 20.68
CA ALA A 354 6.22 -18.31 20.54
C ALA A 354 5.73 -19.13 19.33
N CYS A 355 6.54 -20.07 18.85
CA CYS A 355 6.25 -20.86 17.64
C CYS A 355 4.93 -21.64 17.72
N ASP A 356 4.61 -22.18 18.89
CA ASP A 356 3.37 -22.91 19.21
C ASP A 356 2.11 -22.02 19.21
N SER A 357 2.29 -20.70 19.14
CA SER A 357 1.19 -19.76 18.94
C SER A 357 0.56 -19.92 17.55
N CYS A 358 1.31 -20.37 16.55
CA CYS A 358 0.84 -20.55 15.17
C CYS A 358 1.02 -21.98 14.65
N HIS A 359 2.09 -22.66 15.05
CA HIS A 359 2.48 -23.94 14.46
C HIS A 359 2.19 -25.15 15.35
N ASN A 360 1.94 -26.28 14.70
CA ASN A 360 1.99 -27.56 15.35
C ASN A 360 3.46 -27.92 15.58
N THR A 361 3.93 -27.85 16.83
CA THR A 361 5.34 -28.07 17.18
C THR A 361 5.81 -29.51 16.98
N ALA A 362 4.89 -30.47 16.85
CA ALA A 362 5.19 -31.84 16.46
C ALA A 362 5.26 -32.02 14.92
N MET A 363 4.83 -31.01 14.15
CA MET A 363 4.61 -31.13 12.70
C MET A 363 4.96 -29.82 11.96
N PHE A 364 6.16 -29.28 12.14
CA PHE A 364 6.56 -28.11 11.36
C PHE A 364 6.57 -28.39 9.83
N PRO A 365 6.37 -27.38 8.96
CA PRO A 365 5.87 -26.05 9.25
C PRO A 365 4.32 -25.99 9.29
N SER A 366 3.62 -27.10 9.54
CA SER A 366 2.15 -27.12 9.61
C SER A 366 1.65 -26.12 10.65
N PHE A 367 0.58 -25.41 10.33
CA PHE A 367 -0.13 -24.63 11.33
C PHE A 367 -0.85 -25.56 12.31
N LYS A 368 -1.12 -25.07 13.52
CA LYS A 368 -1.74 -25.85 14.60
C LYS A 368 -3.24 -26.04 14.45
N SER A 369 -3.90 -25.19 13.67
CA SER A 369 -5.35 -25.21 13.46
C SER A 369 -5.69 -24.72 12.06
N GLY A 370 -6.81 -25.23 11.53
CA GLY A 370 -7.30 -24.98 10.20
C GLY A 370 -8.07 -26.18 9.66
N ILE A 371 -8.51 -26.10 8.40
CA ILE A 371 -9.18 -27.20 7.71
C ILE A 371 -8.23 -27.77 6.68
N ASP A 372 -7.79 -29.01 6.86
CA ASP A 372 -7.03 -29.76 5.86
C ASP A 372 -7.93 -30.05 4.65
N ALA A 373 -7.88 -29.15 3.66
CA ALA A 373 -8.78 -29.17 2.52
C ALA A 373 -8.31 -30.17 1.45
N ASN A 374 -7.02 -30.48 1.44
CA ASN A 374 -6.42 -31.38 0.46
C ASN A 374 -6.21 -32.83 0.98
N GLY A 375 -6.40 -33.07 2.28
CA GLY A 375 -6.31 -34.37 2.94
C GLY A 375 -4.88 -34.87 3.13
N ASP A 376 -3.88 -33.99 3.10
CA ASP A 376 -2.46 -34.37 3.20
C ASP A 376 -1.98 -34.54 4.66
N GLY A 377 -2.87 -34.33 5.63
CA GLY A 377 -2.62 -34.42 7.06
C GLY A 377 -1.90 -33.21 7.64
N ARG A 378 -1.77 -32.11 6.89
CA ARG A 378 -1.11 -30.86 7.31
C ARG A 378 -2.03 -29.68 7.04
N ILE A 379 -1.75 -28.59 7.75
CA ILE A 379 -2.43 -27.32 7.56
C ILE A 379 -1.45 -26.32 6.95
N SER A 380 -1.74 -25.90 5.72
CA SER A 380 -0.99 -24.87 5.01
C SER A 380 -1.46 -23.44 5.35
N LEU A 381 -0.74 -22.43 4.84
CA LEU A 381 -1.11 -21.02 5.00
C LEU A 381 -2.49 -20.68 4.39
N ALA A 382 -2.92 -21.40 3.36
CA ALA A 382 -4.23 -21.19 2.77
C ALA A 382 -5.34 -21.72 3.71
N GLU A 383 -5.07 -22.85 4.36
CA GLU A 383 -6.01 -23.65 5.17
C GLU A 383 -6.11 -23.19 6.63
N THR A 384 -5.09 -22.50 7.12
CA THR A 384 -5.01 -22.10 8.53
C THR A 384 -6.01 -21.00 8.90
N ASP A 385 -6.49 -21.06 10.13
CA ASP A 385 -7.34 -20.06 10.78
C ASP A 385 -6.61 -19.31 11.92
N VAL A 386 -5.34 -19.62 12.18
CA VAL A 386 -4.57 -19.03 13.30
C VAL A 386 -4.44 -17.51 13.24
N CYS A 387 -4.56 -16.91 12.06
CA CYS A 387 -4.50 -15.46 11.87
C CYS A 387 -5.78 -14.75 12.37
N ASN A 388 -6.90 -15.45 12.42
CA ASN A 388 -8.23 -14.85 12.48
C ASN A 388 -8.45 -14.04 13.76
N SER A 389 -8.03 -14.58 14.91
CA SER A 389 -8.21 -13.93 16.21
C SER A 389 -7.39 -12.66 16.39
N CYS A 390 -6.34 -12.46 15.59
CA CYS A 390 -5.45 -11.30 15.69
C CYS A 390 -5.75 -10.27 14.59
N HIS A 391 -6.09 -10.74 13.39
CA HIS A 391 -6.23 -9.91 12.19
C HIS A 391 -7.67 -9.76 11.68
N SER A 392 -8.70 -10.25 12.38
CA SER A 392 -10.12 -9.97 12.10
C SER A 392 -10.55 -10.17 10.63
N PRO A 393 -10.93 -11.39 10.21
CA PRO A 393 -11.46 -11.61 8.86
C PRO A 393 -12.91 -11.12 8.68
N ASP A 394 -13.60 -10.84 9.79
CA ASP A 394 -15.04 -10.60 9.88
C ASP A 394 -15.42 -9.12 10.07
N GLY A 395 -14.44 -8.23 10.19
CA GLY A 395 -14.66 -6.81 10.25
C GLY A 395 -14.91 -6.15 8.88
N PRO A 396 -15.25 -4.85 8.86
CA PRO A 396 -15.40 -4.05 7.63
C PRO A 396 -14.15 -4.03 6.74
N PHE A 397 -12.98 -4.33 7.29
CA PHE A 397 -11.73 -4.48 6.55
C PHE A 397 -11.11 -5.85 6.90
N ASP A 398 -11.21 -6.82 5.99
CA ASP A 398 -10.69 -8.17 6.20
C ASP A 398 -9.16 -8.17 6.36
N GLY A 399 -8.66 -8.31 7.58
CA GLY A 399 -7.22 -8.32 7.83
C GLY A 399 -6.55 -9.67 7.60
N VAL A 400 -7.27 -10.71 7.17
CA VAL A 400 -6.70 -12.04 6.91
C VAL A 400 -6.57 -12.29 5.40
N ASN A 401 -7.65 -12.15 4.65
CA ASN A 401 -7.74 -12.58 3.24
C ASN A 401 -7.79 -11.43 2.24
N ASP A 402 -7.85 -10.17 2.68
CA ASP A 402 -7.78 -9.04 1.74
C ASP A 402 -6.51 -9.13 0.88
N SER A 403 -6.69 -8.93 -0.43
CA SER A 403 -5.61 -9.11 -1.41
C SER A 403 -4.47 -8.09 -1.29
N VAL A 404 -4.74 -6.94 -0.65
CA VAL A 404 -3.82 -5.82 -0.48
C VAL A 404 -3.30 -5.78 0.95
N VAL A 405 -4.17 -5.71 1.96
CA VAL A 405 -3.80 -5.55 3.36
C VAL A 405 -3.94 -6.83 4.19
N GLY A 406 -4.47 -7.93 3.64
CA GLY A 406 -4.65 -9.17 4.41
C GLY A 406 -3.34 -9.85 4.80
N ALA A 407 -3.28 -10.38 6.02
CA ALA A 407 -2.11 -11.05 6.58
C ALA A 407 -1.61 -12.19 5.69
N LYS A 408 -2.49 -13.04 5.16
CA LYS A 408 -2.10 -14.17 4.28
C LYS A 408 -1.49 -13.69 2.96
N ALA A 409 -2.01 -12.61 2.38
CA ALA A 409 -1.51 -12.04 1.14
C ALA A 409 -0.12 -11.40 1.28
N ASN A 410 0.23 -10.97 2.49
CA ASN A 410 1.47 -10.28 2.84
C ASN A 410 2.45 -11.14 3.67
N TRP A 411 2.14 -12.41 3.95
CA TRP A 411 2.97 -13.32 4.75
C TRP A 411 4.24 -13.81 4.05
N ARG A 412 4.25 -13.88 2.71
CA ARG A 412 5.39 -14.40 1.94
C ARG A 412 6.18 -13.26 1.31
N TYR A 413 7.35 -12.97 1.89
CA TYR A 413 8.40 -12.23 1.21
C TYR A 413 9.22 -13.21 0.35
N ASN A 414 9.26 -13.01 -0.96
CA ASN A 414 10.21 -13.69 -1.84
C ASN A 414 10.65 -12.73 -2.97
N SER A 415 11.67 -13.12 -3.74
CA SER A 415 12.22 -12.33 -4.85
C SER A 415 11.22 -11.98 -5.97
N LEU A 416 9.97 -12.44 -5.90
CA LEU A 416 8.89 -12.17 -6.87
C LEU A 416 7.78 -11.25 -6.31
N LYS A 417 7.74 -10.97 -5.00
CA LYS A 417 6.75 -10.06 -4.37
C LYS A 417 7.48 -9.03 -3.51
N SER A 418 7.41 -7.77 -3.93
CA SER A 418 8.33 -6.71 -3.49
C SER A 418 7.92 -5.92 -2.23
N ALA A 419 6.79 -6.18 -1.58
CA ALA A 419 6.48 -5.46 -0.33
C ALA A 419 5.55 -6.25 0.59
N GLY A 420 5.99 -6.48 1.83
CA GLY A 420 5.09 -6.81 2.95
C GLY A 420 4.24 -5.60 3.34
N ILE A 421 3.63 -5.64 4.53
CA ILE A 421 2.86 -4.50 5.05
C ILE A 421 3.75 -3.27 5.30
N TYR A 422 4.97 -3.51 5.78
CA TYR A 422 5.91 -2.47 6.14
C TYR A 422 7.17 -2.52 5.26
N SER A 423 7.75 -1.34 5.02
CA SER A 423 9.09 -1.15 4.49
C SER A 423 9.90 -0.40 5.55
N GLY A 424 10.76 -1.11 6.29
CA GLY A 424 11.38 -0.58 7.50
C GLY A 424 10.31 -0.17 8.52
N VAL A 425 10.40 1.06 9.04
CA VAL A 425 9.46 1.63 10.04
C VAL A 425 8.17 2.22 9.44
N THR A 426 8.02 2.27 8.11
CA THR A 426 6.88 2.90 7.40
C THR A 426 5.95 1.88 6.73
N LEU A 427 4.68 2.23 6.52
CA LEU A 427 3.76 1.43 5.70
C LEU A 427 4.22 1.43 4.24
N ALA A 428 4.15 0.28 3.58
CA ALA A 428 4.37 0.23 2.14
C ALA A 428 3.21 0.91 1.40
N ALA A 429 3.49 1.46 0.21
CA ALA A 429 2.48 2.12 -0.60
C ALA A 429 1.29 1.20 -0.88
N GLY A 430 0.07 1.70 -0.67
CA GLY A 430 -1.18 0.95 -0.82
C GLY A 430 -1.57 0.13 0.41
N LYS A 431 -0.81 0.19 1.51
CA LYS A 431 -1.10 -0.53 2.77
C LYS A 431 -1.67 0.34 3.88
N GLU A 432 -2.13 1.55 3.55
CA GLU A 432 -2.57 2.57 4.51
C GLU A 432 -3.71 2.08 5.42
N LYS A 433 -4.57 1.21 4.88
CA LYS A 433 -5.70 0.60 5.59
C LYS A 433 -5.34 -0.55 6.53
N TRP A 434 -4.07 -0.94 6.65
CA TRP A 434 -3.65 -2.03 7.53
C TRP A 434 -4.10 -1.85 8.98
N CYS A 435 -4.03 -0.62 9.51
CA CYS A 435 -4.40 -0.35 10.90
C CYS A 435 -5.88 -0.66 11.19
N VAL A 436 -6.76 -0.31 10.25
CA VAL A 436 -8.22 -0.51 10.41
C VAL A 436 -8.66 -1.94 10.18
N THR A 437 -7.77 -2.86 9.76
CA THR A 437 -8.10 -4.30 9.75
C THR A 437 -8.01 -4.95 11.13
N CYS A 438 -7.41 -4.26 12.11
CA CYS A 438 -7.37 -4.70 13.49
C CYS A 438 -8.22 -3.77 14.37
N HIS A 439 -8.21 -2.46 14.09
CA HIS A 439 -9.00 -1.44 14.78
C HIS A 439 -10.42 -1.31 14.23
N ASP A 440 -11.13 -2.44 14.17
CA ASP A 440 -12.50 -2.51 13.68
C ASP A 440 -13.45 -3.26 14.62
N SER A 441 -14.70 -3.39 14.19
CA SER A 441 -15.76 -4.05 14.96
C SER A 441 -15.69 -5.58 14.96
N GLY A 442 -14.68 -6.19 14.33
CA GLY A 442 -14.59 -7.64 14.19
C GLY A 442 -13.95 -8.37 15.37
N SER A 443 -13.32 -9.50 15.09
CA SER A 443 -12.88 -10.47 16.10
C SER A 443 -11.45 -10.32 16.61
N SER A 444 -10.69 -9.32 16.13
CA SER A 444 -9.31 -9.05 16.58
C SER A 444 -9.23 -8.89 18.11
N SER A 445 -8.23 -9.55 18.71
CA SER A 445 -7.96 -9.56 20.15
C SER A 445 -6.50 -9.86 20.43
N ILE A 446 -5.93 -9.29 21.49
CA ILE A 446 -4.51 -9.48 21.83
C ILE A 446 -4.34 -9.73 23.34
N PRO A 447 -3.72 -10.85 23.76
CA PRO A 447 -3.39 -12.02 22.96
C PRO A 447 -4.65 -12.65 22.34
N ALA A 448 -4.47 -13.52 21.34
CA ALA A 448 -5.57 -14.19 20.64
C ALA A 448 -6.63 -14.77 21.59
N GLY A 449 -7.89 -14.38 21.41
CA GLY A 449 -9.02 -14.84 22.22
C GLY A 449 -9.16 -14.15 23.58
N SER A 450 -8.39 -13.10 23.87
CA SER A 450 -8.51 -12.32 25.10
C SER A 450 -9.71 -11.36 25.09
N THR A 451 -10.02 -10.78 26.26
CA THR A 451 -10.99 -9.68 26.38
C THR A 451 -10.44 -8.33 25.92
N TYR A 452 -9.13 -8.23 25.66
CA TYR A 452 -8.49 -7.00 25.21
C TYR A 452 -8.61 -6.88 23.69
N LYS A 453 -9.67 -6.20 23.25
CA LYS A 453 -9.90 -5.88 21.85
C LYS A 453 -9.29 -4.52 21.47
N PRO A 454 -8.73 -4.39 20.25
CA PRO A 454 -8.38 -3.08 19.71
C PRO A 454 -9.60 -2.16 19.70
N ARG A 455 -9.38 -0.87 19.90
CA ARG A 455 -10.48 0.10 19.80
C ARG A 455 -10.93 0.21 18.34
N ASP A 456 -12.24 0.11 18.12
CA ASP A 456 -12.86 0.28 16.81
C ASP A 456 -12.83 1.75 16.38
N PHE A 457 -11.97 2.06 15.41
CA PHE A 457 -11.92 3.34 14.72
C PHE A 457 -12.37 3.21 13.25
N ALA A 458 -12.42 1.99 12.71
CA ALA A 458 -12.95 1.70 11.37
C ALA A 458 -14.46 2.01 11.28
N GLY A 459 -15.16 1.91 12.40
CA GLY A 459 -16.61 2.03 12.47
C GLY A 459 -17.30 1.00 11.61
N ASN A 460 -18.46 1.34 11.03
CA ASN A 460 -19.15 0.44 10.10
C ASN A 460 -18.73 0.60 8.64
N ASN A 461 -17.73 1.46 8.36
CA ASN A 461 -17.21 1.75 7.02
C ASN A 461 -18.29 2.13 5.97
N ALA A 462 -19.46 2.59 6.42
CA ALA A 462 -20.57 2.98 5.55
C ALA A 462 -21.13 4.36 5.92
N THR A 463 -21.44 4.54 7.20
CA THR A 463 -22.05 5.78 7.75
C THR A 463 -21.12 6.51 8.71
N TYR A 464 -20.23 5.79 9.36
CA TYR A 464 -19.23 6.33 10.27
C TYR A 464 -17.98 5.45 10.31
N GLY A 465 -16.88 6.01 10.83
CA GLY A 465 -15.55 5.43 10.82
C GLY A 465 -14.48 6.40 10.33
N TYR A 466 -13.20 6.07 10.53
CA TYR A 466 -12.05 6.92 10.15
C TYR A 466 -12.10 7.36 8.68
N TYR A 467 -12.25 6.40 7.76
CA TYR A 467 -12.27 6.66 6.32
C TYR A 467 -13.61 7.18 5.77
N VAL A 468 -14.66 7.19 6.58
CA VAL A 468 -16.00 7.67 6.18
C VAL A 468 -16.30 9.06 6.74
N SER A 469 -15.87 9.29 7.97
CA SER A 469 -16.30 10.42 8.78
C SER A 469 -15.24 11.08 9.65
N GLY A 470 -14.10 10.43 9.81
CA GLY A 470 -12.92 11.01 10.43
C GLY A 470 -12.02 11.67 9.39
N HIS A 471 -10.78 11.93 9.78
CA HIS A 471 -9.78 12.57 8.91
C HIS A 471 -9.36 11.69 7.72
N GLY A 472 -9.51 10.37 7.80
CA GLY A 472 -9.30 9.46 6.67
C GLY A 472 -10.19 9.75 5.45
N ALA A 473 -11.38 10.35 5.67
CA ALA A 473 -12.25 10.80 4.58
C ALA A 473 -11.69 12.03 3.81
N LYS A 474 -10.63 12.66 4.32
CA LYS A 474 -9.95 13.83 3.75
C LYS A 474 -8.51 13.53 3.33
N VAL A 475 -8.18 12.25 3.12
CA VAL A 475 -6.85 11.78 2.64
C VAL A 475 -5.73 12.04 3.67
N VAL A 476 -6.08 12.19 4.95
CA VAL A 476 -5.10 12.16 6.03
C VAL A 476 -5.01 10.70 6.48
N GLU A 477 -3.84 10.10 6.33
CA GLU A 477 -3.58 8.73 6.75
C GLU A 477 -3.06 8.67 8.19
N CYS A 478 -3.09 7.48 8.79
CA CYS A 478 -2.71 7.29 10.20
C CYS A 478 -1.29 7.78 10.48
N ASP A 479 -0.34 7.56 9.56
CA ASP A 479 1.04 7.99 9.68
C ASP A 479 1.21 9.51 9.51
N GLY A 480 0.19 10.25 9.07
CA GLY A 480 0.18 11.71 9.12
C GLY A 480 0.20 12.23 10.56
N CYS A 481 -0.33 11.47 11.52
CA CYS A 481 -0.42 11.86 12.92
C CYS A 481 0.38 10.95 13.86
N HIS A 482 0.46 9.65 13.55
CA HIS A 482 1.05 8.64 14.43
C HIS A 482 2.46 8.24 14.01
N ASP A 483 3.34 8.10 15.00
CA ASP A 483 4.71 7.65 14.84
C ASP A 483 4.77 6.12 14.82
N LEU A 484 4.88 5.58 13.61
CA LEU A 484 4.95 4.15 13.36
C LEU A 484 6.28 3.50 13.80
N SER A 485 7.28 4.30 14.20
CA SER A 485 8.55 3.82 14.76
C SER A 485 8.48 3.53 16.26
N VAL A 486 7.46 4.04 16.96
CA VAL A 486 7.26 3.78 18.38
C VAL A 486 6.56 2.43 18.56
N SER A 487 6.95 1.67 19.59
CA SER A 487 6.36 0.37 19.89
C SER A 487 4.83 0.39 19.96
N HIS A 488 4.18 -0.55 19.28
CA HIS A 488 2.74 -0.80 19.35
C HIS A 488 2.44 -1.81 20.48
N ASN A 489 2.84 -1.51 21.72
CA ASN A 489 2.65 -2.44 22.85
C ASN A 489 1.16 -2.77 23.07
N PHE A 490 0.81 -4.05 22.96
CA PHE A 490 -0.57 -4.55 23.08
C PHE A 490 -0.98 -4.96 24.50
N ASP A 491 -0.25 -4.50 25.51
CA ASP A 491 -0.29 -4.99 26.90
C ASP A 491 -1.40 -4.38 27.77
N GLY A 492 -2.56 -4.04 27.17
CA GLY A 492 -3.74 -3.59 27.93
C GLY A 492 -3.55 -2.29 28.71
N LYS A 493 -2.52 -1.50 28.40
CA LYS A 493 -2.31 -0.19 28.99
C LYS A 493 -3.31 0.80 28.40
N ARG A 494 -4.06 1.47 29.28
CA ARG A 494 -4.57 2.82 29.01
C ARG A 494 -3.40 3.57 28.39
N THR A 495 -3.56 4.02 27.14
CA THR A 495 -2.45 4.53 26.33
C THR A 495 -1.72 5.66 27.05
N TYR A 496 -2.38 6.38 27.94
CA TYR A 496 -1.85 7.51 28.67
C TYR A 496 -2.21 7.39 30.18
N ARG A 497 -1.30 7.85 31.06
CA ARG A 497 -1.47 8.03 32.51
C ARG A 497 -0.76 9.32 32.90
N ALA A 498 -1.45 10.26 33.51
CA ALA A 498 -1.02 11.63 33.69
C ALA A 498 0.18 11.77 34.64
N VAL A 499 1.35 11.99 34.04
CA VAL A 499 2.37 12.89 34.58
C VAL A 499 2.73 13.82 33.42
N LEU A 500 2.70 15.14 33.66
CA LEU A 500 2.92 16.24 32.70
C LEU A 500 3.50 15.83 31.32
N ASN A 501 2.73 16.10 30.25
CA ASN A 501 3.15 16.05 28.83
C ASN A 501 3.51 14.68 28.23
N ASN A 502 2.90 13.58 28.67
CA ASN A 502 3.10 12.26 28.05
C ASN A 502 1.98 11.83 27.06
N TYR A 503 1.05 12.72 26.69
CA TYR A 503 -0.03 12.43 25.73
C TYR A 503 0.49 11.95 24.37
N ARG A 504 1.56 12.59 23.85
CA ARG A 504 2.25 12.15 22.63
C ARG A 504 2.73 10.71 22.73
N GLN A 505 3.37 10.34 23.84
CA GLN A 505 3.92 8.99 24.03
C GLN A 505 2.79 7.96 24.09
N GLY A 506 1.70 8.30 24.77
CA GLY A 506 0.59 7.38 24.94
C GLY A 506 -0.16 7.08 23.65
N TYR A 507 -0.47 8.12 22.89
CA TYR A 507 -1.16 7.98 21.59
C TYR A 507 -0.20 7.82 20.41
N ARG A 508 1.11 7.69 20.69
CA ARG A 508 2.18 7.53 19.69
C ARG A 508 2.11 8.60 18.61
N LEU A 509 2.01 9.86 19.00
CA LEU A 509 1.92 10.98 18.05
C LEU A 509 3.31 11.38 17.54
N LYS A 510 3.40 11.78 16.28
CA LYS A 510 4.64 12.30 15.67
C LYS A 510 5.03 13.61 16.31
N ARG A 511 6.33 13.81 16.52
CA ARG A 511 6.87 15.15 16.81
C ARG A 511 6.66 16.06 15.60
N MET A 512 6.60 17.37 15.86
CA MET A 512 6.61 18.36 14.80
C MET A 512 7.96 18.33 14.05
N PRO A 513 8.04 18.79 12.78
CA PRO A 513 9.28 18.79 12.01
C PRO A 513 10.45 19.56 12.66
N ASP A 514 10.14 20.54 13.52
CA ASP A 514 11.10 21.31 14.30
C ASP A 514 11.55 20.61 15.61
N GLY A 515 11.06 19.40 15.87
CA GLY A 515 11.33 18.60 17.07
C GLY A 515 10.43 18.90 18.26
N SER A 516 9.56 19.92 18.18
CA SER A 516 8.65 20.28 19.27
C SER A 516 7.54 19.26 19.50
N GLU A 517 6.92 19.32 20.68
CA GLU A 517 5.80 18.44 21.02
C GLU A 517 4.57 18.77 20.14
N PRO A 518 3.86 17.75 19.63
CA PRO A 518 2.67 17.95 18.77
C PRO A 518 1.46 18.45 19.55
N PHE A 519 1.37 18.02 20.82
CA PHE A 519 0.35 18.41 21.79
C PHE A 519 0.96 18.47 23.17
N LEU A 520 0.55 19.48 23.94
CA LEU A 520 0.90 19.62 25.35
C LEU A 520 -0.34 19.31 26.19
N ILE A 521 -0.58 18.02 26.42
CA ILE A 521 -1.66 17.50 27.25
C ILE A 521 -1.03 16.65 28.37
N PRO A 522 -1.29 16.96 29.65
CA PRO A 522 -2.14 18.05 30.15
C PRO A 522 -1.55 19.43 29.86
N ALA A 523 -2.37 20.35 29.36
CA ALA A 523 -2.00 21.76 29.18
C ALA A 523 -1.57 22.38 30.52
N ALA A 524 -0.55 23.25 30.49
CA ALA A 524 -0.02 23.89 31.68
C ALA A 524 -1.09 24.71 32.42
N ASN A 525 -1.26 24.47 33.72
CA ASN A 525 -2.21 25.21 34.56
C ASN A 525 -1.56 26.47 35.17
N ASP A 526 -1.08 27.37 34.32
CA ASP A 526 -0.38 28.60 34.71
C ASP A 526 -1.27 29.86 34.66
N GLY A 527 -2.59 29.67 34.62
CA GLY A 527 -3.57 30.75 34.54
C GLY A 527 -3.86 31.24 33.12
N CYS A 528 -3.17 30.74 32.09
CA CYS A 528 -3.44 31.10 30.69
C CYS A 528 -4.55 30.23 30.09
N GLY A 529 -5.47 30.82 29.31
CA GLY A 529 -6.62 30.11 28.73
C GLY A 529 -6.26 29.18 27.57
N TYR A 530 -5.74 29.76 26.48
CA TYR A 530 -5.40 29.07 25.22
C TYR A 530 -3.97 29.38 24.78
N ARG A 531 -3.26 28.40 24.24
CA ARG A 531 -1.98 28.56 23.55
C ARG A 531 -1.98 27.78 22.23
N SER A 532 -1.58 28.43 21.14
CA SER A 532 -1.42 27.75 19.85
C SER A 532 -0.43 26.58 19.94
N ASP A 533 0.60 26.74 20.77
CA ASP A 533 1.65 25.75 20.98
C ASP A 533 1.17 24.44 21.60
N ASP A 534 0.00 24.44 22.25
CA ASP A 534 -0.58 23.22 22.83
C ASP A 534 -1.20 22.31 21.76
N PHE A 535 -1.39 22.79 20.52
CA PHE A 535 -2.11 22.10 19.43
C PHE A 535 -1.38 22.10 18.08
N LYS A 536 -0.04 22.16 18.09
CA LYS A 536 0.79 22.27 16.88
C LYS A 536 0.47 21.24 15.80
N LEU A 537 0.13 20.01 16.17
CA LEU A 537 -0.23 18.98 15.18
C LEU A 537 -1.52 19.34 14.42
N CYS A 538 -2.54 19.85 15.09
CA CYS A 538 -3.76 20.31 14.42
C CYS A 538 -3.44 21.47 13.45
N PHE A 539 -2.63 22.43 13.89
CA PHE A 539 -2.30 23.61 13.07
C PHE A 539 -1.32 23.33 11.93
N SER A 540 -0.76 22.12 11.84
CA SER A 540 -0.01 21.69 10.67
C SER A 540 -0.88 21.58 9.41
N CYS A 541 -2.19 21.33 9.58
CA CYS A 541 -3.15 21.13 8.49
C CYS A 541 -4.32 22.13 8.54
N HIS A 542 -4.56 22.76 9.70
CA HIS A 542 -5.63 23.73 9.88
C HIS A 542 -5.06 25.13 10.12
N ALA A 543 -5.60 26.13 9.41
CA ALA A 543 -5.26 27.51 9.72
C ALA A 543 -5.92 27.93 11.05
N GLU A 544 -5.09 28.25 12.04
CA GLU A 544 -5.55 28.75 13.36
C GLU A 544 -6.54 29.92 13.20
N GLN A 545 -6.23 30.83 12.27
CA GLN A 545 -7.07 31.98 11.94
C GLN A 545 -8.47 31.59 11.43
N GLU A 546 -8.61 30.51 10.67
CA GLU A 546 -9.90 30.04 10.15
C GLU A 546 -10.74 29.33 11.22
N LEU A 547 -10.09 28.72 12.22
CA LEU A 547 -10.76 28.04 13.32
C LEU A 547 -11.15 29.01 14.46
N LEU A 548 -10.26 29.96 14.77
CA LEU A 548 -10.41 30.88 15.91
C LEU A 548 -10.81 32.30 15.52
N GLY A 549 -10.77 32.67 14.25
CA GLY A 549 -11.45 33.87 13.73
C GLY A 549 -10.73 35.19 13.95
N HIS A 550 -9.39 35.20 13.87
CA HIS A 550 -8.63 36.42 14.10
C HIS A 550 -7.30 36.50 13.33
N THR A 551 -7.05 37.64 12.69
CA THR A 551 -5.76 38.05 12.11
C THR A 551 -4.93 38.80 13.14
N LYS A 552 -4.04 38.14 13.88
CA LYS A 552 -2.85 38.80 14.41
C LYS A 552 -1.63 38.05 13.91
N GLY A 553 -0.89 38.68 13.01
CA GLY A 553 0.29 38.13 12.35
C GLY A 553 1.56 38.16 13.19
N ASP A 554 1.48 38.26 14.51
CA ASP A 554 2.66 38.37 15.40
C ASP A 554 2.84 37.19 16.37
N GLY A 555 1.94 36.20 16.38
CA GLY A 555 2.11 34.99 17.20
C GLY A 555 2.14 35.22 18.71
N THR A 556 1.80 36.42 19.19
CA THR A 556 1.83 36.74 20.63
C THR A 556 0.44 36.65 21.25
N TYR A 557 -0.04 35.42 21.45
CA TYR A 557 -1.15 35.12 22.37
C TYR A 557 -0.64 34.71 23.77
N GLU A 558 0.63 35.00 24.07
CA GLU A 558 1.32 34.61 25.31
C GLU A 558 0.82 35.43 26.51
N CYS A 559 -0.20 34.93 27.20
CA CYS A 559 -0.50 35.18 28.63
C CYS A 559 -0.59 36.64 29.13
N THR A 560 -0.55 37.63 28.24
CA THR A 560 -0.57 39.04 28.58
C THR A 560 -1.73 39.71 27.87
N VAL A 561 -2.84 39.81 28.61
CA VAL A 561 -3.89 40.85 28.64
C VAL A 561 -5.26 40.17 28.82
N PRO A 562 -6.02 40.48 29.88
CA PRO A 562 -7.42 40.06 29.96
C PRO A 562 -8.19 40.82 28.87
N ALA A 563 -8.79 40.09 27.93
CA ALA A 563 -9.68 40.61 26.88
C ALA A 563 -9.07 41.54 25.80
N PRO A 564 -8.19 41.07 24.89
CA PRO A 564 -7.80 41.82 23.69
C PRO A 564 -8.93 41.92 22.63
N LEU A 565 -10.06 41.23 22.83
CA LEU A 565 -11.12 41.04 21.82
C LEU A 565 -12.48 41.62 22.22
N ALA A 566 -12.52 42.52 23.22
CA ALA A 566 -13.73 43.27 23.54
C ALA A 566 -14.22 44.03 22.29
N ASN A 567 -15.49 43.82 21.92
CA ASN A 567 -16.16 44.47 20.79
C ASN A 567 -15.54 44.26 19.41
N GLN A 568 -14.71 43.22 19.21
CA GLN A 568 -14.17 42.89 17.89
C GLN A 568 -15.19 42.06 17.10
N PRO A 569 -15.57 42.49 15.87
CA PRO A 569 -16.45 41.70 15.02
C PRO A 569 -15.79 40.36 14.72
N SER A 570 -16.58 39.27 14.65
CA SER A 570 -16.03 37.97 14.28
C SER A 570 -15.53 38.05 12.83
N ILE A 571 -14.22 37.94 12.63
CA ILE A 571 -13.62 37.97 11.31
C ILE A 571 -13.33 36.51 10.96
N LEU A 572 -14.10 35.95 10.00
CA LEU A 572 -13.80 34.76 9.20
C LEU A 572 -14.38 33.38 9.58
N THR A 573 -14.86 33.11 10.80
CA THR A 573 -15.39 31.75 11.10
C THR A 573 -16.90 31.64 10.93
N GLY A 574 -17.37 30.44 10.59
CA GLY A 574 -18.80 30.13 10.42
C GLY A 574 -19.60 30.02 11.72
N PHE A 575 -18.97 30.26 12.89
CA PHE A 575 -19.57 30.08 14.21
C PHE A 575 -19.53 31.39 15.01
N ARG A 576 -20.39 32.34 14.64
CA ARG A 576 -20.54 33.64 15.33
C ARG A 576 -21.40 33.53 16.57
N ASN A 577 -21.17 34.36 17.60
CA ASN A 577 -22.11 34.60 18.71
C ASN A 577 -23.36 35.39 18.22
N VAL A 578 -24.42 35.50 19.03
CA VAL A 578 -25.72 36.14 18.74
C VAL A 578 -25.64 37.64 18.38
N SER A 579 -24.50 38.28 18.62
CA SER A 579 -24.26 39.71 18.35
C SER A 579 -23.01 39.86 17.47
N SER A 580 -23.15 40.60 16.36
CA SER A 580 -22.04 40.95 15.46
C SER A 580 -20.98 41.83 16.14
N ALA A 581 -21.29 42.43 17.29
CA ALA A 581 -20.38 43.20 18.13
C ALA A 581 -19.86 42.42 19.36
N GLY A 582 -20.22 41.13 19.54
CA GLY A 582 -20.00 40.39 20.80
C GLY A 582 -21.15 40.55 21.80
N TYR A 583 -21.26 39.64 22.77
CA TYR A 583 -22.31 39.63 23.79
C TYR A 583 -21.78 40.16 25.12
N ASN A 584 -22.49 41.11 25.75
CA ASN A 584 -22.20 41.57 27.11
C ASN A 584 -23.39 41.24 28.03
N GLY A 585 -23.28 40.11 28.73
CA GLY A 585 -24.30 39.58 29.63
C GLY A 585 -24.18 40.10 31.07
N GLY A 586 -23.52 41.23 31.31
CA GLY A 586 -23.44 41.84 32.64
C GLY A 586 -22.40 41.25 33.59
N LEU A 587 -21.66 40.21 33.20
CA LEU A 587 -20.43 39.75 33.86
C LEU A 587 -19.46 39.24 32.79
N SER A 588 -18.43 40.06 32.48
CA SER A 588 -17.29 39.79 31.58
C SER A 588 -17.58 39.57 30.07
N ASP A 589 -16.72 40.19 29.26
CA ASP A 589 -16.84 40.43 27.82
C ASP A 589 -16.50 39.20 26.96
N ILE A 590 -17.46 38.65 26.20
CA ILE A 590 -17.27 37.41 25.41
C ILE A 590 -17.06 37.73 23.92
N PRO A 591 -15.96 37.28 23.29
CA PRO A 591 -15.70 37.43 21.86
C PRO A 591 -16.74 36.73 20.97
N ALA A 592 -16.80 37.13 19.69
CA ALA A 592 -17.81 36.65 18.76
C ALA A 592 -17.55 35.23 18.17
N ASN A 593 -16.52 34.47 18.60
CA ASN A 593 -16.25 33.09 18.16
C ASN A 593 -16.42 32.08 19.31
N ILE A 594 -17.26 31.07 19.09
CA ILE A 594 -17.59 30.04 20.09
C ILE A 594 -16.42 29.10 20.45
N HIS A 595 -15.50 28.81 19.53
CA HIS A 595 -14.33 27.96 19.83
C HIS A 595 -13.39 28.65 20.82
N TRP A 596 -13.22 29.97 20.68
CA TRP A 596 -12.42 30.76 21.61
C TRP A 596 -13.03 30.76 23.01
N ASP A 597 -14.34 30.99 23.11
CA ASP A 597 -15.10 30.99 24.38
C ASP A 597 -14.94 29.66 25.15
N HIS A 598 -15.01 28.52 24.46
CA HIS A 598 -14.84 27.21 25.08
C HIS A 598 -13.39 26.89 25.48
N LEU A 599 -12.40 27.35 24.73
CA LEU A 599 -10.99 27.09 25.03
C LEU A 599 -10.43 28.06 26.10
N VAL A 600 -10.96 29.28 26.20
CA VAL A 600 -10.43 30.34 27.06
C VAL A 600 -11.33 30.64 28.26
N ASP A 601 -12.64 30.85 28.06
CA ASP A 601 -13.52 31.51 29.02
C ASP A 601 -14.43 30.56 29.82
N ILE A 602 -14.71 29.35 29.32
CA ILE A 602 -15.59 28.39 30.06
C ILE A 602 -15.09 28.10 31.49
N HIS A 603 -13.78 28.21 31.72
CA HIS A 603 -13.13 28.01 33.02
C HIS A 603 -13.26 29.22 33.95
N SER A 604 -13.37 30.44 33.40
CA SER A 604 -13.38 31.69 34.17
C SER A 604 -14.79 32.12 34.58
N VAL A 605 -15.80 31.88 33.73
CA VAL A 605 -17.16 32.40 33.94
C VAL A 605 -18.01 31.51 34.84
N PHE A 606 -17.88 30.18 34.73
CA PHE A 606 -18.81 29.28 35.41
C PHE A 606 -18.36 28.82 36.79
N SER A 607 -17.08 28.92 37.19
CA SER A 607 -16.53 28.50 38.51
C SER A 607 -16.97 27.10 39.00
N MET A 608 -17.65 26.31 38.18
CA MET A 608 -18.51 25.20 38.59
C MET A 608 -18.23 23.92 37.82
N TYR A 609 -17.36 23.93 36.79
CA TYR A 609 -17.01 22.72 36.07
C TYR A 609 -15.51 22.56 35.80
N PRO A 610 -14.99 21.32 35.97
CA PRO A 610 -13.58 21.07 36.17
C PRO A 610 -12.86 20.84 34.85
N PHE A 611 -11.54 20.90 34.92
CA PHE A 611 -10.59 20.37 33.96
C PHE A 611 -11.10 19.05 33.31
N TRP A 612 -10.82 18.83 32.02
CA TRP A 612 -10.99 17.54 31.36
C TRP A 612 -10.02 16.53 31.98
N ASP A 613 -10.54 15.38 32.40
CA ASP A 613 -9.76 14.19 32.74
C ASP A 613 -9.22 13.56 31.45
N SER A 614 -7.97 13.89 31.10
CA SER A 614 -7.36 13.49 29.83
C SER A 614 -6.83 12.06 29.82
N ASP A 615 -6.58 11.44 30.97
CA ASP A 615 -6.16 10.02 31.11
C ASP A 615 -7.23 9.08 31.63
N LEU A 616 -8.42 9.61 31.93
CA LEU A 616 -9.57 8.88 32.43
C LEU A 616 -9.27 8.15 33.75
N ASP A 617 -8.40 8.73 34.59
CA ASP A 617 -8.07 8.19 35.92
C ASP A 617 -9.04 8.65 37.04
N GLY A 618 -9.99 9.51 36.69
CA GLY A 618 -10.96 10.13 37.59
C GLY A 618 -10.50 11.47 38.16
N ALA A 619 -9.28 11.92 37.86
CA ALA A 619 -8.75 13.22 38.21
C ALA A 619 -8.71 14.14 37.00
N ASN A 620 -9.28 15.32 37.17
CA ASN A 620 -9.34 16.34 36.13
C ASN A 620 -7.98 17.05 36.03
N ASP A 621 -7.23 16.79 34.95
CA ASP A 621 -5.81 17.14 34.84
C ASP A 621 -5.51 18.25 33.81
N THR A 622 -6.40 18.52 32.84
CA THR A 622 -6.18 19.53 31.79
C THR A 622 -7.37 20.41 31.47
N LYS A 623 -7.18 21.60 30.90
CA LYS A 623 -8.29 22.46 30.46
C LYS A 623 -9.01 21.87 29.24
N ALA A 624 -10.16 22.42 28.85
CA ALA A 624 -10.80 22.05 27.60
C ALA A 624 -9.84 22.22 26.41
N THR A 625 -9.72 21.19 25.58
CA THR A 625 -8.85 21.15 24.40
C THR A 625 -9.65 20.82 23.15
N CYS A 626 -9.04 20.93 21.96
CA CYS A 626 -9.67 20.48 20.71
C CYS A 626 -10.15 19.02 20.81
N VAL A 627 -9.37 18.13 21.41
CA VAL A 627 -9.71 16.70 21.53
C VAL A 627 -10.75 16.40 22.62
N THR A 628 -11.02 17.35 23.53
CA THR A 628 -12.13 17.26 24.49
C THR A 628 -13.49 17.23 23.78
N CYS A 629 -13.58 17.84 22.59
CA CYS A 629 -14.81 17.95 21.80
C CYS A 629 -14.72 17.20 20.45
N HIS A 630 -13.53 17.12 19.85
CA HIS A 630 -13.30 16.53 18.53
C HIS A 630 -12.55 15.22 18.60
N ASN A 631 -13.16 14.18 18.06
CA ASN A 631 -12.45 12.95 17.74
C ASN A 631 -12.01 12.98 16.27
N PRO A 632 -10.70 13.09 15.97
CA PRO A 632 -10.20 13.08 14.60
C PRO A 632 -10.47 11.76 13.87
N HIS A 633 -10.79 10.69 14.62
CA HIS A 633 -11.17 9.39 14.05
C HIS A 633 -12.63 9.30 13.61
N GLY A 634 -13.43 10.32 13.89
CA GLY A 634 -14.85 10.37 13.56
C GLY A 634 -15.74 9.73 14.64
N PRO A 635 -16.96 10.24 14.85
CA PRO A 635 -17.87 9.74 15.87
C PRO A 635 -18.75 8.61 15.37
N ALA A 636 -19.00 7.65 16.26
CA ALA A 636 -19.91 6.53 16.09
C ALA A 636 -21.34 6.82 16.59
N GLY A 637 -21.68 8.07 16.90
CA GLY A 637 -22.78 8.34 17.85
C GLY A 637 -22.28 8.11 19.29
N VAL A 638 -23.19 7.93 20.25
CA VAL A 638 -22.95 7.86 21.71
C VAL A 638 -22.08 6.64 22.10
N GLN A 639 -20.82 6.63 21.71
CA GLN A 639 -19.86 5.63 22.16
C GLN A 639 -19.41 6.01 23.56
N MET A 640 -19.68 5.14 24.52
CA MET A 640 -19.12 5.22 25.86
C MET A 640 -17.72 4.58 25.84
N ASP A 641 -16.78 5.18 26.56
CA ASP A 641 -15.50 4.58 26.85
C ASP A 641 -15.74 3.26 27.61
N PRO A 642 -15.26 2.11 27.12
CA PRO A 642 -15.55 0.83 27.76
C PRO A 642 -14.82 0.62 29.10
N VAL A 643 -13.89 1.51 29.47
CA VAL A 643 -13.12 1.43 30.72
C VAL A 643 -13.67 2.41 31.76
N SER A 644 -14.06 3.63 31.37
CA SER A 644 -14.61 4.64 32.29
C SER A 644 -16.14 4.76 32.24
N GLY A 645 -16.80 4.24 31.20
CA GLY A 645 -18.24 4.38 30.99
C GLY A 645 -18.69 5.76 30.49
N GLU A 646 -17.75 6.66 30.21
CA GLU A 646 -18.01 8.06 29.83
C GLU A 646 -18.22 8.22 28.30
N PRO A 647 -19.13 9.08 27.82
CA PRO A 647 -19.29 9.33 26.38
C PRO A 647 -17.99 9.88 25.80
N LEU A 648 -17.43 9.25 24.77
CA LEU A 648 -16.25 9.75 24.07
C LEU A 648 -16.56 11.09 23.37
N PRO A 649 -15.59 12.00 23.24
CA PRO A 649 -15.72 13.21 22.42
C PRO A 649 -16.18 12.83 21.02
N THR A 650 -17.35 13.29 20.60
CA THR A 650 -18.07 12.71 19.43
C THR A 650 -18.63 13.77 18.49
N VAL A 651 -18.24 15.04 18.65
CA VAL A 651 -18.81 16.11 17.85
C VAL A 651 -18.03 16.29 16.55
N ARG A 652 -18.62 15.81 15.45
CA ARG A 652 -18.33 16.34 14.10
C ARG A 652 -18.69 17.83 14.17
N MET A 653 -17.83 18.75 13.75
CA MET A 653 -18.22 20.17 13.58
C MET A 653 -18.99 20.35 12.26
N THR A 654 -20.00 19.51 12.05
CA THR A 654 -20.91 19.64 10.92
C THR A 654 -22.26 20.13 11.42
N VAL A 655 -22.95 20.91 10.60
CA VAL A 655 -24.32 21.40 10.85
C VAL A 655 -25.22 20.25 11.32
N LYS A 656 -25.10 19.08 10.67
CA LYS A 656 -25.92 17.90 10.95
C LYS A 656 -25.65 17.25 12.31
N SER A 657 -24.40 17.19 12.77
CA SER A 657 -24.02 16.56 14.04
C SER A 657 -24.22 17.45 15.25
N LEU A 658 -24.28 18.76 15.03
CA LEU A 658 -24.67 19.75 16.01
C LEU A 658 -26.19 20.04 15.99
N ASP A 659 -26.95 19.35 15.13
CA ASP A 659 -28.37 19.61 14.86
C ASP A 659 -28.66 21.10 14.64
N ILE A 660 -27.80 21.81 13.91
CA ILE A 660 -28.00 23.24 13.67
C ILE A 660 -29.16 23.41 12.68
N VAL A 661 -30.27 23.98 13.16
CA VAL A 661 -31.37 24.46 12.32
C VAL A 661 -31.03 25.84 11.76
N THR A 662 -31.26 26.04 10.47
CA THR A 662 -31.03 27.34 9.83
C THR A 662 -32.34 28.07 9.58
N GLY A 663 -32.36 29.39 9.75
CA GLY A 663 -33.51 30.24 9.46
C GLY A 663 -33.10 31.63 8.99
N GLU A 664 -34.07 32.52 8.83
CA GLU A 664 -33.84 33.91 8.46
C GLU A 664 -34.79 34.80 9.28
N ASP A 665 -34.28 35.93 9.77
CA ASP A 665 -35.10 36.97 10.40
C ASP A 665 -34.57 38.37 10.06
N ALA A 666 -35.10 39.41 10.73
CA ALA A 666 -34.74 40.80 10.47
C ALA A 666 -33.24 41.13 10.68
N THR A 667 -32.49 40.28 11.38
CA THR A 667 -31.04 40.41 11.61
C THR A 667 -30.23 39.68 10.53
N GLY A 668 -30.82 38.71 9.82
CA GLY A 668 -30.20 38.00 8.69
C GLY A 668 -30.42 36.48 8.74
N SER A 669 -29.70 35.75 7.89
CA SER A 669 -29.70 34.28 7.97
C SER A 669 -29.00 33.83 9.25
N TYR A 670 -29.60 32.91 9.99
CA TYR A 670 -29.05 32.36 11.22
C TYR A 670 -28.98 30.83 11.19
N GLY A 671 -28.07 30.28 12.00
CA GLY A 671 -28.10 28.90 12.50
C GLY A 671 -28.40 28.90 13.99
N GLN A 672 -29.13 27.93 14.50
CA GLN A 672 -29.50 27.80 15.90
C GLN A 672 -29.44 26.31 16.26
N PHE A 673 -29.11 25.96 17.51
CA PHE A 673 -29.24 24.57 17.92
C PHE A 673 -30.71 24.14 17.85
N GLY A 674 -30.95 23.04 17.12
CA GLY A 674 -32.24 22.44 16.91
C GLY A 674 -32.73 21.66 18.13
N PRO A 675 -34.03 21.29 18.13
CA PRO A 675 -34.69 20.65 19.26
C PRO A 675 -34.31 19.17 19.48
N GLU A 676 -33.54 18.57 18.56
CA GLU A 676 -33.12 17.17 18.62
C GLU A 676 -31.62 17.03 18.87
N MET A 677 -30.97 18.10 19.33
CA MET A 677 -29.56 18.04 19.67
C MET A 677 -29.39 16.89 20.70
N ASN A 678 -28.48 15.95 20.43
CA ASN A 678 -28.42 14.67 21.18
C ASN A 678 -27.07 14.48 21.90
N SER A 679 -26.31 15.57 22.13
CA SER A 679 -25.05 15.52 22.86
C SER A 679 -25.22 16.05 24.28
N THR A 680 -25.22 15.15 25.27
CA THR A 680 -25.33 15.48 26.70
C THR A 680 -24.36 16.59 27.14
N ARG A 681 -23.18 16.69 26.51
CA ARG A 681 -22.14 17.69 26.82
C ARG A 681 -22.49 19.12 26.38
N CYS A 682 -23.20 19.32 25.26
CA CYS A 682 -23.57 20.66 24.79
C CYS A 682 -24.83 21.19 25.52
N PHE A 683 -25.78 20.30 25.85
CA PHE A 683 -27.00 20.65 26.61
C PHE A 683 -26.73 21.21 27.99
N MET A 684 -25.61 20.85 28.60
CA MET A 684 -25.22 21.35 29.92
C MET A 684 -25.07 22.87 29.95
N CYS A 685 -24.82 23.50 28.80
CA CYS A 685 -24.58 24.95 28.68
C CYS A 685 -25.48 25.63 27.63
N HIS A 686 -26.05 24.90 26.67
CA HIS A 686 -26.95 25.42 25.63
C HIS A 686 -28.38 24.92 25.84
N PHE A 687 -29.29 25.81 26.25
CA PHE A 687 -30.72 25.53 26.45
C PHE A 687 -31.50 25.59 25.13
N GLU A 688 -32.69 24.96 25.08
CA GLU A 688 -33.55 25.03 23.90
C GLU A 688 -34.69 26.07 24.02
N PRO A 689 -34.99 26.81 22.94
CA PRO A 689 -34.23 26.85 21.69
C PRO A 689 -32.94 27.68 21.89
N GLY A 690 -31.81 27.20 21.35
CA GLY A 690 -30.47 27.77 21.58
C GLY A 690 -30.30 29.22 21.12
N PRO A 691 -29.16 29.86 21.39
CA PRO A 691 -28.89 31.19 20.84
C PRO A 691 -28.85 31.13 19.29
N LYS A 692 -29.38 32.15 18.60
CA LYS A 692 -29.31 32.26 17.13
C LYS A 692 -27.97 32.86 16.69
N TYR A 693 -27.26 32.17 15.84
CA TYR A 693 -25.94 32.52 15.32
C TYR A 693 -26.05 33.00 13.86
N TYR A 694 -25.82 34.29 13.61
CA TYR A 694 -26.07 34.91 12.31
C TYR A 694 -24.86 34.85 11.35
N ARG A 695 -25.13 34.73 10.05
CA ARG A 695 -24.17 34.97 8.95
C ARG A 695 -24.52 36.29 8.26
N ASP A 696 -23.54 37.15 7.97
CA ASP A 696 -23.84 38.35 7.17
C ASP A 696 -24.18 37.93 5.73
N ALA A 697 -25.20 38.57 5.16
CA ALA A 697 -25.59 38.35 3.77
C ALA A 697 -24.42 38.66 2.82
N ILE A 698 -24.22 37.80 1.81
CA ILE A 698 -23.34 38.11 0.68
C ILE A 698 -23.85 39.41 0.05
N PRO A 699 -22.99 40.40 -0.22
CA PRO A 699 -23.42 41.66 -0.80
C PRO A 699 -24.00 41.39 -2.19
N ALA A 700 -25.14 42.00 -2.49
CA ALA A 700 -25.78 41.85 -3.80
C ALA A 700 -26.01 43.21 -4.44
N PHE A 701 -25.93 43.26 -5.77
CA PHE A 701 -26.33 44.42 -6.54
C PHE A 701 -27.86 44.48 -6.60
N ARG A 702 -28.43 45.66 -6.32
CA ARG A 702 -29.80 46.01 -6.69
C ARG A 702 -29.87 46.47 -8.14
N SER A 703 -28.85 47.21 -8.61
CA SER A 703 -28.77 47.65 -10.01
C SER A 703 -27.34 47.94 -10.47
N LEU A 704 -27.12 47.87 -11.78
CA LEU A 704 -25.88 48.26 -12.47
C LEU A 704 -26.22 48.97 -13.79
N SER A 705 -25.55 50.09 -14.06
CA SER A 705 -25.69 50.88 -15.28
C SER A 705 -24.35 51.45 -15.75
N VAL A 706 -24.22 51.65 -17.05
CA VAL A 706 -23.05 52.24 -17.71
C VAL A 706 -23.55 53.33 -18.65
N SER A 707 -22.94 54.51 -18.62
CA SER A 707 -23.32 55.64 -19.46
C SER A 707 -22.11 56.45 -19.92
N ASP A 708 -22.33 57.32 -20.91
CA ASP A 708 -21.36 58.33 -21.34
C ASP A 708 -20.86 59.20 -20.17
N ARG A 709 -19.61 59.64 -20.26
CA ARG A 709 -18.98 60.49 -19.25
C ARG A 709 -19.45 61.94 -19.34
N SER A 710 -19.65 62.46 -20.55
CA SER A 710 -19.89 63.88 -20.79
C SER A 710 -21.20 64.36 -20.11
N MET A 711 -21.20 65.57 -19.54
CA MET A 711 -22.36 66.18 -18.87
C MET A 711 -22.57 67.62 -19.39
N PRO A 712 -23.72 67.95 -20.00
CA PRO A 712 -24.79 67.03 -20.39
C PRO A 712 -24.32 66.03 -21.47
N ALA A 713 -24.84 64.81 -21.41
CA ALA A 713 -24.45 63.74 -22.34
C ALA A 713 -24.67 64.18 -23.78
N THR A 714 -23.60 64.12 -24.58
CA THR A 714 -23.67 64.39 -26.03
C THR A 714 -24.08 63.15 -26.82
N ALA A 715 -23.86 61.96 -26.26
CA ALA A 715 -24.30 60.67 -26.79
C ALA A 715 -25.73 60.30 -26.37
N MET A 716 -26.42 59.51 -27.20
CA MET A 716 -27.66 58.84 -26.84
C MET A 716 -27.42 57.75 -25.79
N SER A 717 -28.44 57.44 -24.98
CA SER A 717 -28.34 56.37 -23.97
C SER A 717 -27.86 55.04 -24.58
N GLY A 718 -26.83 54.46 -23.99
CA GLY A 718 -26.19 53.22 -24.46
C GLY A 718 -25.02 53.41 -25.43
N TYR A 719 -24.66 54.65 -25.77
CA TYR A 719 -23.53 54.99 -26.65
C TYR A 719 -22.52 55.90 -25.94
N THR A 720 -21.27 55.86 -26.39
CA THR A 720 -20.18 56.76 -25.96
C THR A 720 -19.21 56.95 -27.12
N ASN A 721 -18.67 58.17 -27.26
CA ASN A 721 -17.51 58.45 -28.10
C ASN A 721 -16.21 58.59 -27.30
N GLU A 722 -16.28 58.45 -25.98
CA GLU A 722 -15.13 58.43 -25.08
C GLU A 722 -14.86 57.01 -24.57
N ARG A 723 -13.57 56.66 -24.42
CA ARG A 723 -13.15 55.42 -23.77
C ARG A 723 -13.27 55.46 -22.25
N LEU A 724 -13.50 56.62 -21.65
CA LEU A 724 -13.77 56.72 -20.23
C LEU A 724 -15.28 56.84 -20.03
N VAL A 725 -15.88 55.91 -19.29
CA VAL A 725 -17.34 55.83 -19.10
C VAL A 725 -17.71 55.89 -17.62
N LYS A 726 -18.95 56.27 -17.33
CA LYS A 726 -19.51 56.26 -15.97
C LYS A 726 -20.18 54.92 -15.70
N VAL A 727 -19.89 54.34 -14.53
CA VAL A 727 -20.52 53.14 -14.00
C VAL A 727 -21.25 53.50 -12.72
N SER A 728 -22.57 53.28 -12.70
CA SER A 728 -23.43 53.59 -11.54
C SER A 728 -24.14 52.33 -11.06
N PHE A 729 -24.23 52.15 -9.75
CA PHE A 729 -24.78 50.95 -9.16
C PHE A 729 -25.48 51.22 -7.82
N ASP A 730 -26.34 50.27 -7.43
CA ASP A 730 -27.03 50.24 -6.14
C ASP A 730 -26.85 48.85 -5.51
N VAL A 731 -26.74 48.76 -4.19
CA VAL A 731 -26.45 47.52 -3.44
C VAL A 731 -27.49 47.27 -2.35
N THR A 732 -27.71 46.00 -2.03
CA THR A 732 -28.71 45.58 -1.03
C THR A 732 -28.20 45.67 0.41
N THR A 733 -26.89 45.61 0.64
CA THR A 733 -26.25 45.65 1.96
C THR A 733 -25.45 46.94 2.16
N SER A 734 -25.37 47.41 3.41
CA SER A 734 -24.91 48.77 3.72
C SER A 734 -23.40 49.03 3.56
N ASP A 735 -22.54 48.04 3.32
CA ASP A 735 -21.11 48.30 3.10
C ASP A 735 -20.34 47.14 2.40
N PRO A 736 -20.31 47.04 1.06
CA PRO A 736 -19.34 46.15 0.39
C PRO A 736 -17.91 46.69 0.61
N ALA A 737 -16.99 45.81 1.02
CA ALA A 737 -15.61 46.16 1.35
C ALA A 737 -14.77 46.54 0.12
N GLU A 738 -15.11 45.99 -1.04
CA GLU A 738 -14.41 46.24 -2.31
C GLU A 738 -15.36 46.08 -3.50
N MET A 739 -15.17 46.92 -4.52
CA MET A 739 -15.77 46.76 -5.84
C MET A 739 -14.69 46.43 -6.88
N ARG A 740 -15.04 45.58 -7.84
CA ARG A 740 -14.16 45.12 -8.91
C ARG A 740 -14.82 45.32 -10.26
N LEU A 741 -14.07 45.87 -11.21
CA LEU A 741 -14.51 46.10 -12.59
C LEU A 741 -13.57 45.45 -13.60
N ALA A 742 -14.10 44.99 -14.73
CA ALA A 742 -13.33 44.42 -15.83
C ALA A 742 -14.04 44.53 -17.19
N GLU A 743 -13.26 44.52 -18.28
CA GLU A 743 -13.78 44.40 -19.67
C GLU A 743 -13.96 42.94 -20.13
N GLN A 744 -13.54 41.98 -19.31
CA GLN A 744 -13.64 40.56 -19.58
C GLN A 744 -14.17 39.82 -18.35
N MET A 745 -14.79 38.66 -18.58
CA MET A 745 -15.26 37.81 -17.51
C MET A 745 -14.09 37.03 -16.90
N PHE A 746 -13.88 37.20 -15.61
CA PHE A 746 -12.95 36.39 -14.84
C PHE A 746 -13.74 35.54 -13.83
N THR A 747 -13.34 34.28 -13.68
CA THR A 747 -13.93 33.35 -12.71
C THR A 747 -13.05 33.14 -11.48
N ASP A 748 -11.79 33.58 -11.53
CA ASP A 748 -10.88 33.56 -10.39
C ASP A 748 -10.80 34.93 -9.69
N GLU A 749 -10.39 34.89 -8.41
CA GLU A 749 -10.33 36.09 -7.56
C GLU A 749 -9.00 36.85 -7.65
N THR A 750 -8.02 36.34 -8.39
CA THR A 750 -6.62 36.79 -8.34
C THR A 750 -6.10 37.42 -9.64
N THR A 751 -6.87 37.41 -10.74
CA THR A 751 -6.39 37.98 -12.01
C THR A 751 -7.38 38.95 -12.68
N GLY A 752 -6.83 40.00 -13.33
CA GLY A 752 -7.53 40.85 -14.31
C GLY A 752 -8.55 41.89 -13.81
N TRP A 753 -9.04 41.79 -12.58
CA TRP A 753 -9.96 42.76 -11.99
C TRP A 753 -9.28 44.07 -11.58
N ILE A 754 -9.94 45.20 -11.85
CA ILE A 754 -9.56 46.51 -11.29
C ILE A 754 -10.32 46.72 -9.98
N SER A 755 -9.60 46.73 -8.86
CA SER A 755 -10.14 46.95 -7.52
C SER A 755 -10.30 48.44 -7.21
N LEU A 756 -11.48 48.82 -6.73
CA LEU A 756 -11.81 50.18 -6.29
C LEU A 756 -11.95 50.22 -4.76
N PRO A 757 -11.25 51.14 -4.06
CA PRO A 757 -11.24 51.22 -2.60
C PRO A 757 -12.58 51.70 -2.00
N ARG A 758 -12.75 51.38 -0.71
CA ARG A 758 -13.96 51.53 0.14
C ARG A 758 -14.62 52.92 0.16
N THR A 759 -13.91 54.00 -0.17
CA THR A 759 -14.38 55.39 0.00
C THR A 759 -15.16 55.90 -1.23
N LEU A 760 -16.34 55.36 -1.48
CA LEU A 760 -17.37 55.97 -2.33
C LEU A 760 -18.48 56.49 -1.41
N THR A 761 -18.31 57.70 -0.86
CA THR A 761 -19.16 58.32 0.19
C THR A 761 -20.50 58.87 -0.30
N ASP A 762 -21.05 58.38 -1.42
CA ASP A 762 -22.33 58.81 -1.99
C ASP A 762 -23.33 57.63 -2.04
N PRO A 763 -24.57 57.79 -1.56
CA PRO A 763 -25.64 56.79 -1.70
C PRO A 763 -26.01 56.46 -3.16
N SER A 764 -25.53 57.23 -4.14
CA SER A 764 -25.48 56.91 -5.56
C SER A 764 -24.02 56.70 -6.00
N ARG A 765 -23.50 55.47 -5.82
CA ARG A 765 -22.08 55.19 -6.07
C ARG A 765 -21.81 55.19 -7.58
N ILE A 766 -21.20 56.28 -8.06
CA ILE A 766 -20.76 56.48 -9.44
C ILE A 766 -19.23 56.38 -9.47
N THR A 767 -18.67 55.64 -10.42
CA THR A 767 -17.23 55.56 -10.68
C THR A 767 -16.92 55.68 -12.17
N GLU A 768 -15.72 56.13 -12.51
CA GLU A 768 -15.24 56.19 -13.90
C GLU A 768 -14.45 54.91 -14.23
N PHE A 769 -14.70 54.33 -15.40
CA PHE A 769 -14.03 53.13 -15.88
C PHE A 769 -13.44 53.37 -17.28
N ALA A 770 -12.16 53.03 -17.44
CA ALA A 770 -11.43 53.21 -18.70
C ALA A 770 -11.49 51.93 -19.54
N ILE A 771 -12.15 52.02 -20.70
CA ILE A 771 -12.15 51.00 -21.75
C ILE A 771 -10.77 50.98 -22.40
N THR A 772 -10.04 49.91 -22.14
CA THR A 772 -8.70 49.60 -22.64
C THR A 772 -8.73 49.05 -24.06
N SER A 773 -9.80 48.36 -24.46
CA SER A 773 -9.91 47.80 -25.80
C SER A 773 -10.10 48.91 -26.86
N PRO A 774 -9.22 48.99 -27.88
CA PRO A 774 -9.21 50.15 -28.78
C PRO A 774 -10.27 50.10 -29.89
N ASN A 775 -10.85 48.94 -30.15
CA ASN A 775 -11.76 48.71 -31.27
C ASN A 775 -13.16 49.29 -31.01
N GLU A 776 -13.89 49.65 -32.05
CA GLU A 776 -15.28 50.10 -31.96
C GLU A 776 -16.26 48.96 -31.60
N GLY A 777 -17.49 49.33 -31.27
CA GLY A 777 -18.61 48.42 -31.06
C GLY A 777 -18.98 48.21 -29.60
N SER A 778 -19.77 47.17 -29.34
CA SER A 778 -20.28 46.86 -28.00
C SER A 778 -19.15 46.50 -27.03
N LYS A 779 -19.07 47.23 -25.92
CA LYS A 779 -18.16 47.01 -24.80
C LYS A 779 -18.95 46.56 -23.59
N THR A 780 -18.60 45.40 -23.04
CA THR A 780 -19.24 44.85 -21.85
C THR A 780 -18.35 45.10 -20.64
N ILE A 781 -18.93 45.71 -19.61
CA ILE A 781 -18.29 45.94 -18.32
C ILE A 781 -18.88 44.95 -17.34
N TYR A 782 -18.00 44.16 -16.74
CA TYR A 782 -18.30 43.21 -15.68
C TYR A 782 -18.06 43.87 -14.33
N ALA A 783 -18.95 43.65 -13.38
CA ALA A 783 -18.87 44.18 -12.03
C ALA A 783 -19.09 43.09 -10.99
N GLN A 784 -18.28 43.12 -9.94
CA GLN A 784 -18.41 42.26 -8.77
C GLN A 784 -18.17 43.08 -7.50
N ILE A 785 -18.91 42.79 -6.44
CA ILE A 785 -18.68 43.36 -5.11
C ILE A 785 -18.38 42.25 -4.12
N ARG A 786 -17.56 42.55 -3.11
CA ARG A 786 -17.26 41.60 -2.04
C ARG A 786 -17.18 42.25 -0.68
N ASN A 787 -17.42 41.47 0.36
CA ASN A 787 -17.15 41.81 1.75
C ASN A 787 -16.43 40.63 2.42
N ALA A 788 -16.30 40.66 3.75
CA ALA A 788 -15.70 39.57 4.51
C ALA A 788 -16.49 38.24 4.45
N THR A 789 -17.76 38.23 4.00
CA THR A 789 -18.59 37.03 3.95
C THR A 789 -18.68 36.37 2.58
N GLY A 790 -18.27 37.06 1.52
CA GLY A 790 -18.17 36.46 0.18
C GLY A 790 -18.28 37.47 -0.96
N VAL A 791 -18.28 36.94 -2.18
CA VAL A 791 -18.36 37.69 -3.43
C VAL A 791 -19.78 37.62 -4.01
N SER A 792 -20.26 38.72 -4.60
CA SER A 792 -21.53 38.73 -5.33
C SER A 792 -21.43 37.91 -6.62
N PRO A 793 -22.58 37.51 -7.19
CA PRO A 793 -22.63 37.16 -8.62
C PRO A 793 -22.05 38.30 -9.46
N VAL A 794 -21.40 37.94 -10.57
CA VAL A 794 -20.90 38.91 -11.54
C VAL A 794 -22.09 39.47 -12.33
N LEU A 795 -22.30 40.78 -12.27
CA LEU A 795 -23.20 41.48 -13.17
C LEU A 795 -22.43 42.05 -14.34
N ASN A 796 -23.14 42.33 -15.44
CA ASN A 796 -22.55 43.00 -16.57
C ASN A 796 -23.53 43.98 -17.22
N LYS A 797 -22.98 45.00 -17.86
CA LYS A 797 -23.72 45.97 -18.68
C LYS A 797 -22.89 46.34 -19.89
N SER A 798 -23.54 46.64 -21.01
CA SER A 798 -22.85 47.01 -22.24
C SER A 798 -23.11 48.45 -22.65
N ILE A 799 -22.12 49.06 -23.29
CA ILE A 799 -22.18 50.36 -23.95
C ILE A 799 -21.52 50.25 -25.33
N VAL A 800 -22.06 50.91 -26.35
CA VAL A 800 -21.44 50.94 -27.68
C VAL A 800 -20.41 52.06 -27.72
N LEU A 801 -19.14 51.69 -27.86
CA LEU A 801 -18.06 52.63 -28.18
C LEU A 801 -18.09 52.90 -29.67
N ASP A 802 -18.18 54.17 -30.03
CA ASP A 802 -18.02 54.63 -31.41
C ASP A 802 -17.25 55.95 -31.41
N THR A 803 -15.98 55.89 -31.81
CA THR A 803 -15.12 57.09 -31.92
C THR A 803 -15.01 57.63 -33.34
N ILE A 804 -15.69 57.01 -34.30
CA ILE A 804 -15.57 57.34 -35.72
C ILE A 804 -16.69 58.32 -36.10
N PRO A 805 -16.36 59.52 -36.62
CA PRO A 805 -17.39 60.43 -37.13
C PRO A 805 -18.05 59.92 -38.41
N PRO A 806 -19.35 60.25 -38.64
CA PRO A 806 -20.01 59.98 -39.91
C PRO A 806 -19.25 60.55 -41.10
N VAL A 807 -19.09 59.74 -42.15
CA VAL A 807 -18.45 60.17 -43.40
C VAL A 807 -19.42 61.04 -44.19
N VAL A 808 -19.09 62.33 -44.32
CA VAL A 808 -19.83 63.28 -45.15
C VAL A 808 -18.89 63.77 -46.25
N PRO A 809 -18.97 63.21 -47.47
CA PRO A 809 -18.15 63.65 -48.60
C PRO A 809 -18.37 65.11 -48.97
N GLU A 810 -17.38 65.75 -49.57
CA GLU A 810 -17.54 67.04 -50.24
C GLU A 810 -18.64 66.94 -51.32
N ASN A 811 -19.48 67.97 -51.47
CA ASN A 811 -20.68 68.01 -52.33
C ASN A 811 -21.85 67.12 -51.87
N SER A 812 -21.85 66.66 -50.62
CA SER A 812 -23.02 66.01 -50.02
C SER A 812 -24.20 66.97 -49.94
N LEU A 813 -23.98 68.27 -49.76
CA LEU A 813 -24.99 69.31 -49.90
C LEU A 813 -25.12 69.69 -51.38
N VAL A 814 -26.23 69.33 -51.99
CA VAL A 814 -26.47 69.47 -53.45
C VAL A 814 -27.09 70.83 -53.79
N ALA A 815 -27.96 71.35 -52.93
CA ALA A 815 -28.55 72.69 -53.09
C ALA A 815 -28.99 73.25 -51.72
N PRO A 816 -28.72 74.53 -51.40
CA PRO A 816 -28.07 75.49 -52.27
C PRO A 816 -26.56 75.23 -52.32
N ASN A 817 -25.97 75.33 -53.51
CA ASN A 817 -24.54 75.09 -53.70
C ASN A 817 -23.84 76.21 -54.50
N GLY A 818 -24.53 77.30 -54.83
CA GLY A 818 -23.95 78.47 -55.47
C GLY A 818 -24.83 79.09 -56.54
N GLY A 819 -24.96 80.43 -56.50
CA GLY A 819 -25.61 81.21 -57.56
C GLY A 819 -27.14 81.17 -57.57
N GLU A 820 -27.78 80.41 -56.68
CA GLU A 820 -29.24 80.43 -56.55
C GLU A 820 -29.74 81.79 -56.02
N ASN A 821 -30.95 82.20 -56.43
CA ASN A 821 -31.64 83.38 -55.88
C ASN A 821 -32.93 82.92 -55.21
N TRP A 822 -32.95 82.91 -53.88
CA TRP A 822 -34.07 82.41 -53.08
C TRP A 822 -34.86 83.57 -52.48
N GLN A 823 -36.15 83.62 -52.81
CA GLN A 823 -37.00 84.73 -52.39
C GLN A 823 -37.51 84.56 -50.95
N VAL A 824 -37.48 85.62 -50.15
CA VAL A 824 -38.04 85.64 -48.79
C VAL A 824 -39.54 85.31 -48.82
N GLY A 825 -39.99 84.52 -47.84
CA GLY A 825 -41.38 84.07 -47.74
C GLY A 825 -41.75 82.90 -48.65
N THR A 826 -40.82 82.43 -49.50
CA THR A 826 -41.01 81.21 -50.30
C THR A 826 -40.45 79.97 -49.60
N THR A 827 -41.02 78.80 -49.91
CA THR A 827 -40.48 77.51 -49.46
C THR A 827 -39.50 76.97 -50.49
N GLN A 828 -38.25 76.79 -50.09
CA GLN A 828 -37.17 76.27 -50.92
C GLN A 828 -36.73 74.89 -50.42
N GLY A 829 -36.43 73.98 -51.33
CA GLY A 829 -35.94 72.65 -50.99
C GLY A 829 -34.43 72.63 -50.84
N ILE A 830 -33.93 72.47 -49.62
CA ILE A 830 -32.52 72.14 -49.35
C ILE A 830 -32.34 70.66 -49.69
N ARG A 831 -31.40 70.36 -50.58
CA ARG A 831 -31.14 69.01 -51.10
C ARG A 831 -29.76 68.56 -50.71
N TYR A 832 -29.64 67.30 -50.32
CA TYR A 832 -28.37 66.64 -50.05
C TYR A 832 -28.40 65.20 -50.57
N ALA A 833 -27.22 64.64 -50.83
CA ALA A 833 -27.03 63.27 -51.23
C ALA A 833 -27.52 62.30 -50.13
N GLN A 834 -27.85 61.07 -50.51
CA GLN A 834 -28.26 60.05 -49.56
C GLN A 834 -27.09 59.69 -48.61
N LEU A 835 -27.29 59.93 -47.32
CA LEU A 835 -26.29 59.68 -46.27
C LEU A 835 -26.50 58.32 -45.55
N ALA A 836 -27.41 57.49 -46.06
CA ALA A 836 -27.62 56.16 -45.51
C ALA A 836 -26.31 55.35 -45.62
N GLY A 837 -25.81 54.86 -44.48
CA GLY A 837 -24.53 54.13 -44.42
C GLY A 837 -23.29 55.01 -44.31
N SER A 838 -23.44 56.32 -44.08
CA SER A 838 -22.31 57.20 -43.71
C SER A 838 -21.64 56.81 -42.39
N ASP A 839 -22.41 56.12 -41.54
CA ASP A 839 -22.00 55.59 -40.25
C ASP A 839 -22.89 54.40 -39.84
N VAL A 840 -22.33 53.44 -39.11
CA VAL A 840 -23.05 52.23 -38.65
C VAL A 840 -23.99 52.51 -37.46
N ASN A 841 -23.70 53.53 -36.66
CA ASN A 841 -24.47 53.98 -35.51
C ASN A 841 -25.15 55.32 -35.77
N LEU A 842 -25.40 55.68 -37.03
CA LEU A 842 -26.09 56.90 -37.39
C LEU A 842 -27.48 56.99 -36.71
N ALA A 843 -27.79 58.15 -36.13
CA ALA A 843 -29.11 58.40 -35.59
C ALA A 843 -30.15 58.50 -36.73
N THR A 844 -31.36 58.04 -36.45
CA THR A 844 -32.50 58.05 -37.38
C THR A 844 -32.73 59.47 -37.94
N CYS A 845 -32.69 60.50 -37.09
CA CYS A 845 -32.68 61.90 -37.52
C CYS A 845 -31.39 62.59 -37.06
N ALA A 846 -30.34 62.43 -37.86
CA ALA A 846 -28.96 62.81 -37.55
C ALA A 846 -28.55 64.20 -38.06
N ILE A 847 -29.37 64.85 -38.90
CA ILE A 847 -28.94 66.03 -39.66
C ILE A 847 -29.44 67.32 -39.01
N THR A 848 -28.54 68.28 -38.83
CA THR A 848 -28.86 69.67 -38.51
C THR A 848 -28.36 70.60 -39.61
N LEU A 849 -29.14 71.62 -39.96
CA LEU A 849 -28.77 72.63 -40.95
C LEU A 849 -28.58 73.98 -40.26
N ASP A 850 -27.43 74.61 -40.48
CA ASP A 850 -27.13 75.95 -39.99
C ASP A 850 -26.88 76.90 -41.18
N LEU A 851 -27.36 78.14 -41.10
CA LEU A 851 -27.18 79.20 -42.11
C LEU A 851 -26.07 80.16 -41.71
N SER A 852 -25.24 80.50 -42.70
CA SER A 852 -24.29 81.61 -42.71
C SER A 852 -24.82 82.75 -43.58
N THR A 853 -24.49 83.98 -43.20
CA THR A 853 -24.74 85.20 -44.00
C THR A 853 -23.44 86.00 -44.24
N ASP A 854 -22.29 85.39 -43.99
CA ASP A 854 -20.94 85.99 -44.04
C ASP A 854 -19.97 85.15 -44.88
N GLY A 855 -20.49 84.53 -45.94
CA GLY A 855 -19.71 83.73 -46.88
C GLY A 855 -19.19 82.40 -46.30
N GLY A 856 -19.77 81.93 -45.20
CA GLY A 856 -19.37 80.70 -44.50
C GLY A 856 -18.34 80.91 -43.38
N THR A 857 -18.03 82.16 -43.01
CA THR A 857 -17.12 82.46 -41.90
C THR A 857 -17.72 82.01 -40.57
N THR A 858 -19.02 82.21 -40.36
CA THR A 858 -19.78 81.73 -39.21
C THR A 858 -21.16 81.18 -39.62
N TYR A 859 -21.70 80.25 -38.83
CA TYR A 859 -23.03 79.65 -39.05
C TYR A 859 -23.90 79.82 -37.79
N PRO A 860 -24.30 81.05 -37.44
CA PRO A 860 -24.96 81.33 -36.15
C PRO A 860 -26.45 80.93 -36.12
N GLN A 861 -27.09 80.73 -37.27
CA GLN A 861 -28.54 80.52 -37.35
C GLN A 861 -28.86 79.04 -37.60
N ARG A 862 -29.39 78.35 -36.60
CA ARG A 862 -29.90 76.98 -36.75
C ARG A 862 -31.29 76.98 -37.37
N LEU A 863 -31.48 76.20 -38.43
CA LEU A 863 -32.81 75.96 -38.99
C LEU A 863 -33.64 75.07 -38.04
N PRO A 864 -34.96 75.30 -37.91
CA PRO A 864 -35.77 74.83 -36.78
C PRO A 864 -36.09 73.32 -36.75
N TYR A 865 -35.54 72.52 -37.66
CA TYR A 865 -35.84 71.10 -37.78
C TYR A 865 -34.58 70.24 -37.70
N VAL A 866 -34.71 69.08 -37.05
CA VAL A 866 -33.76 67.97 -37.14
C VAL A 866 -34.25 67.08 -38.27
N TYR A 867 -33.35 66.73 -39.19
CA TYR A 867 -33.71 66.06 -40.43
C TYR A 867 -33.19 64.63 -40.46
N CYS A 868 -33.92 63.79 -41.17
CA CYS A 868 -33.68 62.36 -41.22
C CYS A 868 -33.07 61.97 -42.56
N PHE A 869 -32.07 61.09 -42.53
CA PHE A 869 -31.21 60.81 -43.68
C PHE A 869 -31.94 60.15 -44.87
N TRP A 870 -33.15 59.62 -44.67
CA TRP A 870 -33.97 59.03 -45.74
C TRP A 870 -34.83 60.05 -46.51
N SER A 871 -34.88 61.32 -46.08
CA SER A 871 -35.54 62.39 -46.83
C SER A 871 -34.49 63.17 -47.64
N PRO A 872 -34.45 63.05 -48.98
CA PRO A 872 -33.41 63.69 -49.81
C PRO A 872 -33.64 65.20 -50.02
N VAL A 873 -34.78 65.73 -49.55
CA VAL A 873 -35.16 67.14 -49.66
C VAL A 873 -35.79 67.61 -48.36
N ASN A 874 -35.37 68.77 -47.86
CA ASN A 874 -36.00 69.46 -46.75
C ASN A 874 -36.52 70.82 -47.19
N ASN A 875 -37.79 71.05 -46.93
CA ASN A 875 -38.45 72.30 -47.26
C ASN A 875 -38.16 73.34 -46.16
N TRP A 876 -37.46 74.41 -46.54
CA TRP A 876 -37.17 75.55 -45.70
C TRP A 876 -38.02 76.75 -46.14
N LEU A 877 -38.82 77.30 -45.24
CA LEU A 877 -39.43 78.62 -45.44
C LEU A 877 -38.35 79.69 -45.22
N VAL A 878 -37.95 80.36 -46.30
CA VAL A 878 -36.89 81.39 -46.25
C VAL A 878 -37.40 82.59 -45.46
N SER A 879 -37.02 82.67 -44.18
CA SER A 879 -37.53 83.64 -43.21
C SER A 879 -36.57 84.80 -42.89
N ASN A 880 -35.39 84.81 -43.48
CA ASN A 880 -34.27 85.68 -43.10
C ASN A 880 -34.14 86.91 -44.00
N SER A 881 -33.40 87.92 -43.55
CA SER A 881 -33.15 89.16 -44.29
C SER A 881 -32.35 88.94 -45.59
N PRO A 882 -32.66 89.65 -46.69
CA PRO A 882 -31.93 89.56 -47.96
C PRO A 882 -30.41 89.75 -47.83
N GLY A 883 -29.61 88.97 -48.55
CA GLY A 883 -28.14 89.01 -48.51
C GLY A 883 -27.51 88.23 -49.67
N GLN A 884 -26.27 88.59 -50.07
CA GLN A 884 -25.58 88.03 -51.25
C GLN A 884 -24.45 87.02 -50.90
N GLU A 885 -24.25 86.73 -49.61
CA GLU A 885 -23.18 85.85 -49.12
C GLU A 885 -23.73 84.73 -48.24
N ALA A 886 -24.89 84.16 -48.61
CA ALA A 886 -25.51 83.09 -47.84
C ALA A 886 -24.86 81.73 -48.16
N LYS A 887 -24.65 80.91 -47.12
CA LYS A 887 -24.21 79.50 -47.23
C LYS A 887 -24.94 78.63 -46.22
N ILE A 888 -25.25 77.38 -46.58
CA ILE A 888 -25.80 76.38 -45.65
C ILE A 888 -24.71 75.40 -45.27
N ARG A 889 -24.62 75.05 -43.97
CA ARG A 889 -23.82 73.93 -43.48
C ARG A 889 -24.75 72.83 -42.99
N MET A 890 -24.52 71.63 -43.50
CA MET A 890 -25.12 70.40 -43.03
C MET A 890 -24.18 69.73 -42.02
N THR A 891 -24.66 69.43 -40.82
CA THR A 891 -23.93 68.64 -39.82
C THR A 891 -24.68 67.34 -39.57
N VAL A 892 -23.98 66.23 -39.57
CA VAL A 892 -24.50 64.87 -39.39
C VAL A 892 -23.92 64.32 -38.09
N THR A 893 -24.79 63.95 -37.14
CA THR A 893 -24.40 63.46 -35.81
C THR A 893 -24.85 62.02 -35.61
N ASP A 894 -23.93 61.12 -35.23
CA ASP A 894 -24.28 59.74 -34.88
C ASP A 894 -24.86 59.61 -33.46
N LYS A 895 -25.18 58.38 -33.04
CA LYS A 895 -25.71 58.09 -31.70
C LYS A 895 -24.67 58.25 -30.58
N ALA A 896 -23.39 58.17 -30.88
CA ALA A 896 -22.30 58.38 -29.91
C ALA A 896 -21.90 59.86 -29.76
N GLY A 897 -22.45 60.74 -30.61
CA GLY A 897 -22.22 62.18 -30.57
C GLY A 897 -21.10 62.65 -31.50
N ASN A 898 -20.50 61.79 -32.33
CA ASN A 898 -19.51 62.23 -33.32
C ASN A 898 -20.19 62.95 -34.48
N ARG A 899 -19.45 63.85 -35.15
CA ARG A 899 -20.01 64.77 -36.15
C ARG A 899 -19.19 64.84 -37.43
N GLY A 900 -19.85 64.68 -38.56
CA GLY A 900 -19.36 65.04 -39.90
C GLY A 900 -20.12 66.24 -40.46
N HIS A 901 -19.55 66.96 -41.42
CA HIS A 901 -20.22 68.13 -42.01
C HIS A 901 -19.84 68.36 -43.47
N ASP A 902 -20.72 69.09 -44.17
CA ASP A 902 -20.49 69.65 -45.50
C ASP A 902 -21.19 71.02 -45.60
N ALA A 903 -20.77 71.88 -46.52
CA ALA A 903 -21.34 73.21 -46.69
C ALA A 903 -21.46 73.59 -48.17
N SER A 904 -22.24 74.63 -48.46
CA SER A 904 -22.35 75.16 -49.83
C SER A 904 -20.97 75.57 -50.36
N ASP A 905 -20.63 75.09 -51.56
CA ASP A 905 -19.35 75.37 -52.21
C ASP A 905 -19.20 76.88 -52.48
N GLU A 906 -20.23 77.50 -53.02
CA GLU A 906 -20.29 78.93 -53.35
C GLU A 906 -21.47 79.63 -52.68
N ASN A 907 -21.45 80.97 -52.71
CA ASN A 907 -22.52 81.79 -52.14
C ASN A 907 -23.80 81.73 -52.96
N PHE A 908 -24.96 81.73 -52.29
CA PHE A 908 -26.26 81.99 -52.90
C PHE A 908 -26.87 83.29 -52.35
N ASN A 909 -27.85 83.84 -53.08
CA ASN A 909 -28.51 85.08 -52.73
C ASN A 909 -29.88 84.81 -52.09
N ILE A 910 -30.19 85.52 -51.02
CA ILE A 910 -31.54 85.66 -50.49
C ILE A 910 -32.07 87.01 -50.97
N VAL A 911 -33.16 87.00 -51.74
CA VAL A 911 -33.73 88.21 -52.38
C VAL A 911 -35.11 88.54 -51.80
N PRO A 912 -35.54 89.83 -51.82
CA PRO A 912 -36.83 90.25 -51.25
C PRO A 912 -38.06 89.58 -51.83
#